data_AF-A0A3E3I6A6-F1
#
_entry.id   AF-A0A3E3I6A6-F1
#
_cell.length_a   1.000
_cell.length_b   1.000
_cell.length_c   1.000
_cell.angle_alpha   90.00
_cell.angle_beta   90.00
_cell.angle_gamma   90.00
#
_symmetry.space_group_name_H-M   'P 1'
#
loop_
_entity.id
_entity.type
_entity.pdbx_description
1 polymer ?
#
loop_
_entity_poly.entity_id
_entity_poly.type
_entity_poly.pdbx_seq_one_letter_code
_entity_poly.pdbx_strand_id
1 'polypeptide(L)'
;MLSPALQDYAERRFRERAEIYAPIFSEIESGLSCCAQEEAVLMRFLYGTMPVRDAGEYGFEVFLSYVRHALWLRDNVEWCRRLPEDIFVHYVLYYRINTEDISDCRPFFYERLKDRIAGLSLEEAVREINYWCAEHAAYESTDGRTASPMTMYRCGKGRCGEESAFAAAACRSVGIAARQVYAPRWAHCDDNHAWVEVYIHGRWHFLGACEPEEELDRGWFSGPAGRAILIHSRCFCDYDCGGMQEEWIGREDGVYYLNETASYAKTCRLTVTVKDASGRPVRGARVAVEILNMAEFFPAAALVTDENGEAGITMGIGDVRLRAWSGGCVCEKMVFPAQEAGARDSGLKENRAGEIRTELVLKSGYPFIQEEDVKGRLAGGSNTWEQILLTAPAQAPVSCARQSEEQKGRRQRRLEEAVHLREERFRALLGQLPAGEFPEEKEMLQIAGENAAQLYAFLKKDGNPDRKRLLHSLARKDYKDAPAGVLEDHLSCTQGELPEDIYVPYLLCPRIYLEELTPWRSFICSCFSEEEKYAFTRRPELVWDYIEKNIRYDARLDYSAVCGTPIGCLKLKWGSLLTRKILFVAICRSLGIPARLRRSTIQPEYLENGEFRAPAGLHGKDSPGCLPAPALLTLEAPEAQSGEKWNYGQNWTIGKLEGTGFCTLGYEGICFSGDSLTLELEAGVYRLVTSRRLPDGNQLAAFSVFGLKSGECRAVELLSGENDEKTMLSDYPARELPELFLWDVSGERQSLAHITGRGTALVAFLGAGEEPTEHVLNELNDYAEQWNGSGAEIIAVLRRPEELKNATLQRALARLSSVRIYFDREEASEKTAAVMGADPEKLPLLVLTEEGRRGIYSCAGYHVGSVDLILQILLLRKKGRKEENDDNFNRKAE
;
A
#
# COMPACT_ATOMS: atom_id res chain seq x y z
N MET A 1 -32.53 17.86 -11.58
CA MET A 1 -33.62 17.46 -10.65
C MET A 1 -33.31 16.14 -9.99
N LEU A 2 -32.89 16.23 -8.72
CA LEU A 2 -32.62 15.12 -7.82
C LEU A 2 -33.92 14.45 -7.36
N SER A 3 -33.92 13.13 -7.22
CA SER A 3 -35.11 12.38 -6.81
C SER A 3 -35.54 12.70 -5.37
N PRO A 4 -36.84 12.56 -5.04
CA PRO A 4 -37.30 12.66 -3.66
C PRO A 4 -36.62 11.66 -2.72
N ALA A 5 -36.30 10.45 -3.21
CA ALA A 5 -35.62 9.42 -2.42
C ALA A 5 -34.22 9.86 -1.98
N LEU A 6 -33.46 10.49 -2.88
CA LEU A 6 -32.14 11.06 -2.55
C LEU A 6 -32.27 12.22 -1.56
N GLN A 7 -33.27 13.10 -1.74
CA GLN A 7 -33.51 14.23 -0.83
C GLN A 7 -33.82 13.75 0.60
N ASP A 8 -34.72 12.78 0.74
CA ASP A 8 -35.09 12.19 2.03
C ASP A 8 -33.91 11.44 2.67
N TYR A 9 -33.15 10.70 1.87
CA TYR A 9 -31.93 10.02 2.32
C TYR A 9 -30.90 11.02 2.85
N ALA A 10 -30.59 12.07 2.09
CA ALA A 10 -29.62 13.10 2.46
C ALA A 10 -30.01 13.82 3.75
N GLU A 11 -31.26 14.26 3.87
CA GLU A 11 -31.77 14.95 5.06
C GLU A 11 -31.72 14.06 6.30
N ARG A 12 -32.14 12.79 6.18
CA ARG A 12 -32.12 11.83 7.29
C ARG A 12 -30.68 11.60 7.78
N ARG A 13 -29.75 11.30 6.87
CA ARG A 13 -28.35 11.00 7.20
C ARG A 13 -27.64 12.21 7.81
N PHE A 14 -27.92 13.41 7.33
CA PHE A 14 -27.39 14.65 7.91
C PHE A 14 -27.88 14.85 9.34
N ARG A 15 -29.19 14.68 9.59
CA ARG A 15 -29.77 14.81 10.94
C ARG A 15 -29.21 13.80 11.94
N GLU A 16 -28.95 12.56 11.50
CA GLU A 16 -28.32 11.51 12.33
C GLU A 16 -26.94 11.93 12.87
N ARG A 17 -26.27 12.93 12.26
CA ARG A 17 -24.92 13.39 12.62
C ARG A 17 -24.87 14.80 13.22
N ALA A 18 -26.00 15.48 13.40
CA ALA A 18 -26.02 16.88 13.85
C ALA A 18 -25.29 17.11 15.19
N GLU A 19 -25.43 16.19 16.16
CA GLU A 19 -24.73 16.29 17.45
C GLU A 19 -23.20 16.17 17.33
N ILE A 20 -22.72 15.39 16.36
CA ILE A 20 -21.29 15.21 16.10
C ILE A 20 -20.70 16.51 15.55
N TYR A 21 -21.44 17.18 14.68
CA TYR A 21 -21.03 18.44 14.08
C TYR A 21 -21.23 19.66 14.98
N ALA A 22 -21.73 19.50 16.21
CA ALA A 22 -21.96 20.61 17.13
C ALA A 22 -20.79 21.63 17.23
N PRO A 23 -19.51 21.23 17.27
CA PRO A 23 -18.39 22.17 17.31
C PRO A 23 -18.24 23.09 16.07
N ILE A 24 -18.77 22.67 14.92
CA ILE A 24 -18.64 23.35 13.63
C ILE A 24 -20.00 23.64 12.97
N PHE A 25 -21.11 23.38 13.67
CA PHE A 25 -22.45 23.37 13.09
C PHE A 25 -22.85 24.75 12.56
N SER A 26 -22.43 25.83 13.23
CA SER A 26 -22.69 27.20 12.78
C SER A 26 -22.04 27.51 11.43
N GLU A 27 -20.84 26.97 11.17
CA GLU A 27 -20.17 27.13 9.87
C GLU A 27 -20.94 26.38 8.78
N ILE A 28 -21.38 25.15 9.07
CA ILE A 28 -22.18 24.33 8.15
C ILE A 28 -23.53 25.01 7.84
N GLU A 29 -24.26 25.49 8.86
CA GLU A 29 -25.54 26.18 8.66
C GLU A 29 -25.40 27.48 7.86
N SER A 30 -24.38 28.27 8.18
CA SER A 30 -24.07 29.50 7.42
C SER A 30 -23.78 29.17 5.96
N GLY A 31 -22.99 28.13 5.69
CA GLY A 31 -22.71 27.66 4.33
C GLY A 31 -23.98 27.19 3.60
N LEU A 32 -24.78 26.34 4.24
CA LEU A 32 -26.02 25.80 3.68
C LEU A 32 -27.06 26.91 3.38
N SER A 33 -27.09 27.98 4.17
CA SER A 33 -28.00 29.12 3.92
C SER A 33 -27.69 29.89 2.64
N CYS A 34 -26.44 29.78 2.15
CA CYS A 34 -25.98 30.40 0.91
C CYS A 34 -26.13 29.49 -0.31
N CYS A 35 -26.56 28.23 -0.13
CA CYS A 35 -26.68 27.24 -1.19
C CYS A 35 -28.02 27.36 -1.93
N ALA A 36 -28.01 27.08 -3.23
CA ALA A 36 -29.23 26.76 -3.97
C ALA A 36 -29.86 25.45 -3.44
N GLN A 37 -31.13 25.19 -3.77
CA GLN A 37 -31.86 24.05 -3.22
C GLN A 37 -31.16 22.69 -3.49
N GLU A 38 -30.75 22.42 -4.74
CA GLU A 38 -30.06 21.17 -5.08
C GLU A 38 -28.65 21.11 -4.46
N GLU A 39 -27.93 22.24 -4.41
CA GLU A 39 -26.63 22.32 -3.73
C GLU A 39 -26.77 21.93 -2.25
N ALA A 40 -27.79 22.48 -1.56
CA ALA A 40 -28.02 22.24 -0.15
C ALA A 40 -28.40 20.78 0.14
N VAL A 41 -29.11 20.10 -0.78
CA VAL A 41 -29.40 18.66 -0.68
C VAL A 41 -28.11 17.85 -0.78
N LEU A 42 -27.27 18.12 -1.78
CA LEU A 42 -26.03 17.36 -1.97
C LEU A 42 -24.97 17.67 -0.91
N MET A 43 -24.94 18.89 -0.37
CA MET A 43 -24.11 19.21 0.80
C MET A 43 -24.55 18.40 2.03
N ARG A 44 -25.87 18.31 2.29
CA ARG A 44 -26.39 17.45 3.37
C ARG A 44 -26.10 15.98 3.11
N PHE A 45 -26.16 15.53 1.86
CA PHE A 45 -25.76 14.18 1.48
C PHE A 45 -24.29 13.92 1.86
N LEU A 46 -23.37 14.79 1.44
CA LEU A 46 -21.95 14.67 1.77
C LEU A 46 -21.72 14.66 3.28
N TYR A 47 -22.24 15.62 4.04
CA TYR A 47 -22.10 15.63 5.51
C TYR A 47 -22.79 14.43 6.18
N GLY A 48 -23.87 13.92 5.59
CA GLY A 48 -24.58 12.73 6.06
C GLY A 48 -23.80 11.42 5.85
N THR A 49 -22.85 11.38 4.92
CA THR A 49 -22.19 10.11 4.53
C THR A 49 -20.67 10.13 4.64
N MET A 50 -20.00 11.28 4.57
CA MET A 50 -18.54 11.41 4.63
C MET A 50 -17.92 10.72 5.83
N PRO A 51 -16.64 10.28 5.77
CA PRO A 51 -15.87 10.06 6.98
C PRO A 51 -15.99 11.30 7.87
N VAL A 52 -16.51 11.14 9.10
CA VAL A 52 -16.88 12.28 9.97
C VAL A 52 -15.74 13.29 10.11
N ARG A 53 -14.49 12.80 10.17
CA ARG A 53 -13.30 13.64 10.27
C ARG A 53 -13.19 14.69 9.18
N ASP A 54 -13.59 14.38 7.95
CA ASP A 54 -13.41 15.26 6.79
C ASP A 54 -14.10 16.62 7.02
N ALA A 55 -15.18 16.64 7.81
CA ALA A 55 -15.88 17.87 8.20
C ALA A 55 -15.03 18.81 9.07
N GLY A 56 -14.06 18.27 9.83
CA GLY A 56 -13.11 19.04 10.64
C GLY A 56 -11.80 19.37 9.93
N GLU A 57 -11.40 18.53 8.96
CA GLU A 57 -10.16 18.69 8.19
C GLU A 57 -10.31 19.75 7.08
N TYR A 58 -11.44 19.75 6.36
CA TYR A 58 -11.63 20.57 5.16
C TYR A 58 -12.74 21.62 5.31
N GLY A 59 -12.57 22.76 4.64
CA GLY A 59 -13.55 23.83 4.62
C GLY A 59 -14.81 23.50 3.84
N PHE A 60 -15.94 24.12 4.21
CA PHE A 60 -17.25 23.94 3.57
C PHE A 60 -17.19 24.21 2.05
N GLU A 61 -16.43 25.22 1.65
CA GLU A 61 -16.26 25.66 0.28
C GLU A 61 -15.59 24.62 -0.63
N VAL A 62 -14.73 23.76 -0.06
CA VAL A 62 -14.10 22.67 -0.82
C VAL A 62 -15.19 21.70 -1.27
N PHE A 63 -16.02 21.20 -0.35
CA PHE A 63 -17.13 20.30 -0.68
C PHE A 63 -18.17 20.96 -1.59
N LEU A 64 -18.46 22.24 -1.38
CA LEU A 64 -19.38 22.99 -2.23
C LEU A 64 -18.87 23.10 -3.67
N SER A 65 -17.56 23.22 -3.89
CA SER A 65 -16.96 23.22 -5.22
C SER A 65 -17.21 21.90 -5.95
N TYR A 66 -17.03 20.75 -5.27
CA TYR A 66 -17.38 19.44 -5.82
C TYR A 66 -18.87 19.33 -6.18
N VAL A 67 -19.76 19.77 -5.28
CA VAL A 67 -21.22 19.76 -5.51
C VAL A 67 -21.60 20.59 -6.73
N ARG A 68 -21.10 21.83 -6.81
CA ARG A 68 -21.37 22.75 -7.93
C ARG A 68 -20.87 22.19 -9.24
N HIS A 69 -19.64 21.67 -9.25
CA HIS A 69 -19.06 21.09 -10.46
C HIS A 69 -19.83 19.86 -10.92
N ALA A 70 -20.22 18.97 -10.00
CA ALA A 70 -21.00 17.77 -10.33
C ALA A 70 -22.41 18.10 -10.87
N LEU A 71 -23.11 19.08 -10.28
CA LEU A 71 -24.40 19.55 -10.80
C LEU A 71 -24.23 20.18 -12.19
N TRP A 72 -23.20 21.00 -12.37
CA TRP A 72 -22.90 21.60 -13.67
C TRP A 72 -22.63 20.53 -14.74
N LEU A 73 -21.85 19.49 -14.41
CA LEU A 73 -21.62 18.35 -15.31
C LEU A 73 -22.91 17.60 -15.63
N ARG A 74 -23.76 17.35 -14.62
CA ARG A 74 -25.06 16.70 -14.80
C ARG A 74 -25.96 17.45 -15.78
N ASP A 75 -25.90 18.79 -15.73
CA ASP A 75 -26.71 19.66 -16.57
C ASP A 75 -26.14 19.91 -17.96
N ASN A 76 -24.81 19.83 -18.14
CA ASN A 76 -24.14 20.26 -19.38
C ASN A 76 -23.44 19.13 -20.16
N VAL A 77 -23.12 18.00 -19.53
CA VAL A 77 -22.38 16.90 -20.16
C VAL A 77 -23.28 15.70 -20.41
N GLU A 78 -23.40 15.30 -21.68
CA GLU A 78 -24.41 14.33 -22.13
C GLU A 78 -24.28 12.93 -21.52
N TRP A 79 -23.07 12.39 -21.41
CA TRP A 79 -22.85 11.09 -20.75
C TRP A 79 -23.10 11.18 -19.24
N CYS A 80 -22.76 12.29 -18.59
CA CYS A 80 -23.00 12.48 -17.16
C CYS A 80 -24.49 12.56 -16.84
N ARG A 81 -25.27 13.27 -17.68
CA ARG A 81 -26.73 13.38 -17.55
C ARG A 81 -27.44 12.03 -17.61
N ARG A 82 -26.89 11.08 -18.38
CA ARG A 82 -27.47 9.74 -18.59
C ARG A 82 -27.17 8.73 -17.49
N LEU A 83 -26.24 9.02 -16.57
CA LEU A 83 -25.90 8.08 -15.50
C LEU A 83 -27.10 7.84 -14.57
N PRO A 84 -27.31 6.61 -14.08
CA PRO A 84 -28.19 6.35 -12.93
C PRO A 84 -27.85 7.26 -11.75
N GLU A 85 -28.85 7.60 -10.93
CA GLU A 85 -28.67 8.57 -9.85
C GLU A 85 -27.66 8.09 -8.79
N ASP A 86 -27.71 6.81 -8.43
CA ASP A 86 -26.71 6.17 -7.56
C ASP A 86 -25.30 6.23 -8.17
N ILE A 87 -25.11 5.77 -9.42
CA ILE A 87 -23.81 5.83 -10.11
C ILE A 87 -23.26 7.27 -10.15
N PHE A 88 -24.11 8.27 -10.37
CA PHE A 88 -23.72 9.68 -10.34
C PHE A 88 -23.27 10.13 -8.95
N VAL A 89 -24.05 9.86 -7.89
CA VAL A 89 -23.69 10.34 -6.55
C VAL A 89 -22.42 9.68 -6.01
N HIS A 90 -22.19 8.41 -6.35
CA HIS A 90 -21.03 7.63 -5.89
C HIS A 90 -19.75 7.92 -6.69
N TYR A 91 -19.87 7.99 -8.02
CA TYR A 91 -18.71 7.92 -8.90
C TYR A 91 -18.53 9.16 -9.78
N VAL A 92 -19.34 10.20 -9.58
CA VAL A 92 -19.11 11.55 -10.12
C VAL A 92 -19.07 12.61 -9.02
N LEU A 93 -20.13 12.69 -8.22
CA LEU A 93 -20.28 13.70 -7.16
C LEU A 93 -19.31 13.48 -5.99
N TYR A 94 -19.17 12.25 -5.51
CA TYR A 94 -18.42 11.98 -4.29
C TYR A 94 -16.97 12.45 -4.42
N TYR A 95 -16.55 13.32 -3.50
CA TYR A 95 -15.27 14.00 -3.56
C TYR A 95 -14.10 13.03 -3.31
N ARG A 96 -14.28 12.09 -2.38
CA ARG A 96 -13.28 11.11 -1.95
C ARG A 96 -13.22 9.87 -2.87
N ILE A 97 -12.02 9.40 -3.12
CA ILE A 97 -11.71 8.19 -3.90
C ILE A 97 -11.07 7.12 -2.99
N ASN A 98 -10.13 7.52 -2.13
CA ASN A 98 -9.36 6.66 -1.25
C ASN A 98 -8.98 7.42 0.05
N THR A 99 -7.73 7.30 0.51
CA THR A 99 -7.15 7.95 1.69
C THR A 99 -6.38 9.24 1.36
N GLU A 100 -6.59 9.81 0.18
CA GLU A 100 -5.94 11.05 -0.26
C GLU A 100 -6.39 12.28 0.53
N ASP A 101 -5.53 13.30 0.52
CA ASP A 101 -5.90 14.67 0.85
C ASP A 101 -6.95 15.23 -0.13
N ILE A 102 -7.93 15.98 0.38
CA ILE A 102 -9.03 16.57 -0.38
C ILE A 102 -8.74 18.03 -0.69
N SER A 103 -8.56 18.31 -1.98
CA SER A 103 -8.39 19.66 -2.53
C SER A 103 -9.42 19.96 -3.61
N ASP A 104 -9.68 21.24 -3.88
CA ASP A 104 -10.51 21.63 -5.03
C ASP A 104 -9.74 21.39 -6.35
N CYS A 105 -10.07 20.28 -7.01
CA CYS A 105 -9.32 19.80 -8.18
C CYS A 105 -10.17 19.66 -9.45
N ARG A 106 -11.50 19.52 -9.33
CA ARG A 106 -12.36 19.13 -10.46
C ARG A 106 -12.45 20.23 -11.53
N PRO A 107 -12.69 21.51 -11.18
CA PRO A 107 -12.70 22.57 -12.20
C PRO A 107 -11.36 22.70 -12.91
N PHE A 108 -10.25 22.56 -12.17
CA PHE A 108 -8.91 22.60 -12.74
C PHE A 108 -8.69 21.49 -13.78
N PHE A 109 -9.02 20.24 -13.46
CA PHE A 109 -8.86 19.13 -14.41
C PHE A 109 -9.82 19.23 -15.59
N TYR A 110 -11.07 19.66 -15.36
CA TYR A 110 -12.02 19.89 -16.44
C TYR A 110 -11.47 20.87 -17.47
N GLU A 111 -10.94 22.01 -17.02
CA GLU A 111 -10.37 23.04 -17.90
C GLU A 111 -9.18 22.53 -18.72
N ARG A 112 -8.40 21.58 -18.19
CA ARG A 112 -7.26 20.95 -18.90
C ARG A 112 -7.69 19.91 -19.93
N LEU A 113 -8.85 19.30 -19.74
CA LEU A 113 -9.31 18.15 -20.52
C LEU A 113 -10.39 18.49 -21.55
N LYS A 114 -11.22 19.50 -21.30
CA LYS A 114 -12.42 19.80 -22.11
C LYS A 114 -12.13 19.92 -23.61
N ASP A 115 -11.02 20.54 -24.00
CA ASP A 115 -10.66 20.75 -25.40
C ASP A 115 -10.08 19.47 -26.03
N ARG A 116 -9.39 18.63 -25.24
CA ARG A 116 -8.85 17.35 -25.70
C ARG A 116 -9.93 16.33 -26.02
N ILE A 117 -11.02 16.35 -25.24
CA ILE A 117 -12.12 15.39 -25.38
C ILE A 117 -13.27 15.92 -26.25
N ALA A 118 -13.18 17.16 -26.74
CA ALA A 118 -14.22 17.76 -27.54
C ALA A 118 -14.47 16.97 -28.82
N GLY A 119 -15.72 16.51 -29.01
CA GLY A 119 -16.13 15.75 -30.19
C GLY A 119 -15.74 14.27 -30.17
N LEU A 120 -15.07 13.78 -29.13
CA LEU A 120 -14.75 12.36 -28.96
C LEU A 120 -15.98 11.58 -28.46
N SER A 121 -16.04 10.28 -28.80
CA SER A 121 -16.90 9.33 -28.11
C SER A 121 -16.47 9.15 -26.65
N LEU A 122 -17.33 8.50 -25.83
CA LEU A 122 -17.04 8.28 -24.41
C LEU A 122 -15.77 7.42 -24.23
N GLU A 123 -15.62 6.36 -25.02
CA GLU A 123 -14.46 5.47 -25.02
C GLU A 123 -13.18 6.18 -25.48
N GLU A 124 -13.27 7.00 -26.53
CA GLU A 124 -12.14 7.82 -26.98
C GLU A 124 -11.74 8.87 -25.94
N ALA A 125 -12.72 9.50 -25.27
CA ALA A 125 -12.46 10.45 -24.20
C ALA A 125 -11.73 9.78 -23.03
N VAL A 126 -12.13 8.57 -22.60
CA VAL A 126 -11.42 7.83 -21.54
C VAL A 126 -9.98 7.53 -21.92
N ARG A 127 -9.73 7.02 -23.14
CA ARG A 127 -8.37 6.77 -23.64
C ARG A 127 -7.54 8.06 -23.65
N GLU A 128 -8.11 9.15 -24.16
CA GLU A 128 -7.43 10.44 -24.25
C GLU A 128 -7.10 11.04 -22.88
N ILE A 129 -8.00 10.89 -21.90
CA ILE A 129 -7.75 11.31 -20.52
C ILE A 129 -6.59 10.50 -19.93
N ASN A 130 -6.52 9.19 -20.19
CA ASN A 130 -5.44 8.37 -19.65
C ASN A 130 -4.08 8.71 -20.29
N TYR A 131 -4.04 9.05 -21.58
CA TYR A 131 -2.84 9.65 -22.19
C TYR A 131 -2.47 10.99 -21.54
N TRP A 132 -3.44 11.87 -21.29
CA TRP A 132 -3.18 13.10 -20.54
C TRP A 132 -2.63 12.81 -19.13
N CYS A 133 -3.12 11.79 -18.44
CA CYS A 133 -2.58 11.38 -17.15
C CYS A 133 -1.11 10.94 -17.27
N ALA A 134 -0.77 10.11 -18.26
CA ALA A 134 0.61 9.68 -18.53
C ALA A 134 1.55 10.86 -18.86
N GLU A 135 1.06 11.89 -19.56
CA GLU A 135 1.82 13.12 -19.83
C GLU A 135 2.16 13.92 -18.56
N HIS A 136 1.42 13.72 -17.47
CA HIS A 136 1.55 14.54 -16.27
C HIS A 136 2.07 13.77 -15.05
N ALA A 137 1.91 12.45 -15.00
CA ALA A 137 2.31 11.62 -13.87
C ALA A 137 2.88 10.26 -14.30
N ALA A 138 3.79 9.72 -13.49
CA ALA A 138 4.30 8.35 -13.60
C ALA A 138 4.56 7.74 -12.23
N TYR A 139 4.81 6.44 -12.23
CA TYR A 139 5.09 5.69 -11.03
C TYR A 139 6.38 6.12 -10.30
N GLU A 140 6.31 6.17 -8.97
CA GLU A 140 7.45 6.24 -8.06
C GLU A 140 7.11 5.63 -6.69
N SER A 141 7.86 4.59 -6.31
CA SER A 141 7.76 3.99 -4.97
C SER A 141 8.22 4.97 -3.88
N THR A 142 7.41 5.07 -2.82
CA THR A 142 7.55 6.03 -1.72
C THR A 142 6.79 5.52 -0.48
N ASP A 143 6.72 6.30 0.62
CA ASP A 143 6.03 5.89 1.85
C ASP A 143 4.50 5.64 1.71
N GLY A 144 3.85 5.23 2.80
CA GLY A 144 2.43 4.86 2.83
C GLY A 144 1.41 5.98 2.60
N ARG A 145 1.76 7.27 2.78
CA ARG A 145 0.82 8.40 2.71
C ARG A 145 0.28 8.61 1.30
N THR A 146 -1.03 8.66 1.08
CA THR A 146 -1.60 8.88 -0.26
C THR A 146 -1.61 10.37 -0.60
N ALA A 147 -0.87 10.78 -1.62
CA ALA A 147 -0.90 12.16 -2.12
C ALA A 147 -2.22 12.48 -2.85
N SER A 148 -2.66 13.74 -2.81
CA SER A 148 -3.86 14.17 -3.55
C SER A 148 -3.66 14.12 -5.06
N PRO A 149 -4.76 14.03 -5.85
CA PRO A 149 -4.71 14.21 -7.30
C PRO A 149 -3.97 15.49 -7.74
N MET A 150 -4.12 16.58 -6.98
CA MET A 150 -3.41 17.83 -7.26
C MET A 150 -1.91 17.72 -6.97
N THR A 151 -1.52 17.08 -5.86
CA THR A 151 -0.12 16.81 -5.56
C THR A 151 0.50 15.94 -6.65
N MET A 152 -0.20 14.89 -7.10
CA MET A 152 0.23 14.04 -8.22
C MET A 152 0.49 14.84 -9.49
N TYR A 153 -0.43 15.72 -9.89
CA TYR A 153 -0.24 16.58 -11.05
C TYR A 153 0.96 17.54 -10.90
N ARG A 154 1.20 18.04 -9.68
CA ARG A 154 2.22 19.05 -9.36
C ARG A 154 3.63 18.48 -9.23
N CYS A 155 3.78 17.25 -8.76
CA CYS A 155 5.09 16.60 -8.63
C CYS A 155 5.38 15.62 -9.79
N GLY A 156 4.32 15.18 -10.48
CA GLY A 156 4.36 14.26 -11.61
C GLY A 156 4.79 12.84 -11.28
N LYS A 157 4.81 12.46 -9.99
CA LYS A 157 5.23 11.13 -9.54
C LYS A 157 4.55 10.65 -8.25
N GLY A 158 4.09 9.40 -8.24
CA GLY A 158 3.57 8.73 -7.04
C GLY A 158 3.32 7.24 -7.29
N ARG A 159 2.79 6.51 -6.31
CA ARG A 159 2.58 5.05 -6.44
C ARG A 159 1.27 4.77 -7.17
N CYS A 160 1.03 3.50 -7.50
CA CYS A 160 -0.20 3.05 -8.15
C CYS A 160 -1.50 3.53 -7.43
N GLY A 161 -1.49 3.61 -6.11
CA GLY A 161 -2.60 4.15 -5.31
C GLY A 161 -2.87 5.64 -5.53
N GLU A 162 -1.83 6.45 -5.75
CA GLU A 162 -1.97 7.86 -6.12
C GLU A 162 -2.27 8.05 -7.61
N GLU A 163 -1.69 7.22 -8.49
CA GLU A 163 -1.96 7.26 -9.94
C GLU A 163 -3.43 6.97 -10.25
N SER A 164 -3.99 5.93 -9.63
CA SER A 164 -5.40 5.57 -9.80
C SER A 164 -6.35 6.58 -9.18
N ALA A 165 -5.99 7.21 -8.04
CA ALA A 165 -6.77 8.33 -7.51
C ALA A 165 -6.73 9.55 -8.46
N PHE A 166 -5.59 9.86 -9.05
CA PHE A 166 -5.43 10.94 -10.03
C PHE A 166 -6.21 10.67 -11.32
N ALA A 167 -6.10 9.49 -11.91
CA ALA A 167 -6.81 9.12 -13.14
C ALA A 167 -8.34 9.06 -12.93
N ALA A 168 -8.81 8.52 -11.79
CA ALA A 168 -10.21 8.60 -11.42
C ALA A 168 -10.63 10.07 -11.22
N ALA A 169 -9.81 10.91 -10.59
CA ALA A 169 -10.10 12.33 -10.41
C ALA A 169 -10.23 13.09 -11.75
N ALA A 170 -9.34 12.79 -12.71
CA ALA A 170 -9.42 13.32 -14.07
C ALA A 170 -10.72 12.88 -14.77
N CYS A 171 -11.07 11.59 -14.71
CA CYS A 171 -12.30 11.07 -15.31
C CYS A 171 -13.57 11.73 -14.73
N ARG A 172 -13.74 11.76 -13.39
CA ARG A 172 -14.96 12.38 -12.83
C ARG A 172 -15.01 13.90 -13.00
N SER A 173 -13.87 14.57 -13.25
CA SER A 173 -13.87 16.01 -13.55
C SER A 173 -14.58 16.36 -14.86
N VAL A 174 -14.71 15.40 -15.78
CA VAL A 174 -15.42 15.56 -17.07
C VAL A 174 -16.71 14.74 -17.10
N GLY A 175 -17.23 14.34 -15.94
CA GLY A 175 -18.52 13.66 -15.81
C GLY A 175 -18.52 12.18 -16.17
N ILE A 176 -17.35 11.54 -16.27
CA ILE A 176 -17.22 10.09 -16.46
C ILE A 176 -17.21 9.43 -15.07
N ALA A 177 -18.15 8.52 -14.83
CA ALA A 177 -18.18 7.76 -13.58
C ALA A 177 -16.97 6.83 -13.50
N ALA A 178 -16.16 7.00 -12.45
CA ALA A 178 -14.92 6.25 -12.27
C ALA A 178 -14.71 5.85 -10.81
N ARG A 179 -14.10 4.68 -10.57
CA ARG A 179 -13.74 4.19 -9.24
C ARG A 179 -12.32 3.64 -9.22
N GLN A 180 -11.67 3.76 -8.07
CA GLN A 180 -10.43 3.03 -7.81
C GLN A 180 -10.78 1.60 -7.42
N VAL A 181 -10.07 0.65 -8.02
CA VAL A 181 -10.15 -0.78 -7.72
C VAL A 181 -8.81 -1.24 -7.16
N TYR A 182 -8.86 -2.17 -6.22
CA TYR A 182 -7.70 -2.53 -5.42
C TYR A 182 -7.62 -4.04 -5.19
N ALA A 183 -6.42 -4.60 -5.35
CA ALA A 183 -6.05 -5.86 -4.74
C ALA A 183 -5.29 -5.57 -3.44
N PRO A 184 -5.88 -5.80 -2.25
CA PRO A 184 -5.30 -5.36 -0.98
C PRO A 184 -3.95 -5.99 -0.68
N ARG A 185 -3.81 -7.27 -1.01
CA ARG A 185 -2.55 -8.03 -1.02
C ARG A 185 -2.64 -9.13 -2.06
N TRP A 186 -1.53 -9.40 -2.73
CA TRP A 186 -1.40 -10.57 -3.59
C TRP A 186 -1.07 -11.82 -2.76
N ALA A 187 -1.73 -12.94 -3.02
CA ALA A 187 -1.29 -14.21 -2.43
C ALA A 187 0.00 -14.75 -3.10
N HIS A 188 0.24 -14.33 -4.35
CA HIS A 188 1.27 -14.88 -5.23
C HIS A 188 2.58 -14.05 -5.30
N CYS A 189 2.62 -12.83 -4.79
CA CYS A 189 3.82 -12.01 -4.62
C CYS A 189 3.68 -11.04 -3.43
N ASP A 190 4.77 -10.50 -2.90
CA ASP A 190 4.75 -9.61 -1.74
C ASP A 190 4.51 -8.15 -2.13
N ASP A 191 3.29 -7.86 -2.59
CA ASP A 191 2.86 -6.50 -2.89
C ASP A 191 1.32 -6.37 -2.91
N ASN A 192 0.82 -5.23 -3.40
CA ASN A 192 -0.56 -4.87 -3.68
C ASN A 192 -0.62 -4.05 -4.99
N HIS A 193 -1.81 -3.77 -5.51
CA HIS A 193 -1.93 -2.86 -6.66
C HIS A 193 -3.29 -2.18 -6.73
N ALA A 194 -3.31 -0.98 -7.31
CA ALA A 194 -4.49 -0.16 -7.53
C ALA A 194 -4.59 0.29 -8.98
N TRP A 195 -5.80 0.23 -9.55
CA TRP A 195 -6.10 0.70 -10.90
C TRP A 195 -7.48 1.37 -10.94
N VAL A 196 -7.96 1.70 -12.15
CA VAL A 196 -9.23 2.42 -12.34
C VAL A 196 -10.22 1.57 -13.12
N GLU A 197 -11.49 1.66 -12.73
CA GLU A 197 -12.62 1.28 -13.56
C GLU A 197 -13.48 2.49 -13.91
N VAL A 198 -14.02 2.50 -15.14
CA VAL A 198 -14.95 3.50 -15.66
C VAL A 198 -16.27 2.86 -16.06
N TYR A 199 -17.38 3.56 -15.83
CA TYR A 199 -18.71 3.06 -16.16
C TYR A 199 -19.14 3.54 -17.55
N ILE A 200 -19.20 2.61 -18.50
CA ILE A 200 -19.53 2.89 -19.90
C ILE A 200 -20.66 1.95 -20.31
N HIS A 201 -21.71 2.51 -20.91
CA HIS A 201 -22.84 1.76 -21.48
C HIS A 201 -23.46 0.69 -20.55
N GLY A 202 -23.51 0.96 -19.24
CA GLY A 202 -24.14 0.07 -18.27
C GLY A 202 -23.21 -0.94 -17.59
N ARG A 203 -21.91 -0.94 -17.91
CA ARG A 203 -20.90 -1.87 -17.36
C ARG A 203 -19.63 -1.16 -16.95
N TRP A 204 -18.92 -1.73 -15.98
CA TRP A 204 -17.58 -1.30 -15.60
C TRP A 204 -16.55 -1.85 -16.58
N HIS A 205 -15.57 -1.00 -16.92
CA HIS A 205 -14.41 -1.35 -17.72
C HIS A 205 -13.14 -0.92 -17.00
N PHE A 206 -12.12 -1.76 -16.96
CA PHE A 206 -10.87 -1.44 -16.29
C PHE A 206 -9.83 -0.83 -17.23
N LEU A 207 -8.94 -0.03 -16.66
CA LEU A 207 -7.76 0.54 -17.31
C LEU A 207 -6.62 0.72 -16.30
N GLY A 208 -5.38 0.66 -16.78
CA GLY A 208 -4.21 1.11 -16.01
C GLY A 208 -4.21 2.61 -15.81
N ALA A 209 -3.77 3.07 -14.65
CA ALA A 209 -3.79 4.48 -14.29
C ALA A 209 -2.48 5.16 -14.68
N CYS A 210 -2.53 6.18 -15.54
CA CYS A 210 -1.33 6.77 -16.16
C CYS A 210 -0.60 5.81 -17.11
N GLU A 211 -1.25 4.69 -17.47
CA GLU A 211 -0.72 3.59 -18.28
C GLU A 211 -1.69 3.30 -19.44
N PRO A 212 -1.84 4.25 -20.38
CA PRO A 212 -2.84 4.16 -21.43
C PRO A 212 -2.66 2.94 -22.32
N GLU A 213 -3.78 2.24 -22.53
CA GLU A 213 -3.95 1.22 -23.55
C GLU A 213 -4.90 1.74 -24.64
N GLU A 214 -4.72 1.26 -25.87
CA GLU A 214 -5.58 1.64 -27.00
C GLU A 214 -6.96 0.98 -26.95
N GLU A 215 -7.18 0.06 -26.01
CA GLU A 215 -8.46 -0.61 -25.76
C GLU A 215 -8.73 -0.65 -24.26
N LEU A 216 -10.02 -0.60 -23.89
CA LEU A 216 -10.47 -0.82 -22.52
C LEU A 216 -10.32 -2.30 -22.13
N ASP A 217 -10.42 -2.58 -20.83
CA ASP A 217 -10.26 -3.93 -20.28
C ASP A 217 -8.89 -4.53 -20.62
N ARG A 218 -7.86 -3.68 -20.57
CA ARG A 218 -6.47 -4.06 -20.77
C ARG A 218 -5.56 -3.27 -19.82
N GLY A 219 -4.56 -3.96 -19.29
CA GLY A 219 -3.53 -3.41 -18.41
C GLY A 219 -2.51 -4.49 -18.05
N TRP A 220 -1.28 -4.12 -17.73
CA TRP A 220 -0.20 -5.08 -17.45
C TRP A 220 -0.53 -5.98 -16.25
N PHE A 221 -1.32 -5.47 -15.29
CA PHE A 221 -1.75 -6.17 -14.08
C PHE A 221 -2.82 -7.25 -14.31
N SER A 222 -3.34 -7.41 -15.54
CA SER A 222 -4.41 -8.39 -15.83
C SER A 222 -4.03 -9.82 -15.44
N GLY A 223 -2.76 -10.21 -15.63
CA GLY A 223 -2.25 -11.52 -15.20
C GLY A 223 -2.28 -11.69 -13.67
N PRO A 224 -1.60 -10.81 -12.91
CA PRO A 224 -1.68 -10.77 -11.45
C PRO A 224 -3.11 -10.70 -10.89
N ALA A 225 -3.97 -9.86 -11.47
CA ALA A 225 -5.37 -9.73 -11.06
C ALA A 225 -6.16 -11.04 -11.22
N GLY A 226 -5.87 -11.82 -12.27
CA GLY A 226 -6.42 -13.16 -12.46
C GLY A 226 -5.99 -14.19 -11.41
N ARG A 227 -5.06 -13.83 -10.52
CA ARG A 227 -4.54 -14.63 -9.40
C ARG A 227 -4.88 -14.04 -8.02
N ALA A 228 -5.80 -13.08 -7.97
CA ALA A 228 -6.20 -12.43 -6.72
C ALA A 228 -7.12 -13.31 -5.89
N ILE A 229 -6.96 -13.28 -4.56
CA ILE A 229 -7.97 -13.80 -3.62
C ILE A 229 -9.15 -12.83 -3.54
N LEU A 230 -8.85 -11.52 -3.49
CA LEU A 230 -9.84 -10.47 -3.40
C LEU A 230 -9.43 -9.28 -4.24
N ILE A 231 -10.38 -8.75 -4.99
CA ILE A 231 -10.32 -7.44 -5.63
C ILE A 231 -11.58 -6.71 -5.20
N HIS A 232 -11.42 -5.49 -4.70
CA HIS A 232 -12.55 -4.71 -4.24
C HIS A 232 -12.41 -3.24 -4.62
N SER A 233 -13.55 -2.55 -4.64
CA SER A 233 -13.62 -1.09 -4.69
C SER A 233 -14.19 -0.55 -3.38
N ARG A 234 -13.94 0.73 -3.09
CA ARG A 234 -14.45 1.42 -1.90
C ARG A 234 -15.67 2.26 -2.27
N CYS A 235 -16.66 2.26 -1.39
CA CYS A 235 -17.84 3.08 -1.47
C CYS A 235 -18.10 3.76 -0.12
N PHE A 236 -18.40 5.06 -0.13
CA PHE A 236 -18.47 5.86 1.10
C PHE A 236 -19.91 6.13 1.54
N CYS A 237 -20.92 5.61 0.82
CA CYS A 237 -22.30 5.66 1.27
C CYS A 237 -23.10 4.43 0.80
N ASP A 238 -24.29 4.26 1.35
CA ASP A 238 -25.19 3.13 1.08
C ASP A 238 -26.45 3.54 0.30
N TYR A 239 -26.41 4.68 -0.39
CA TYR A 239 -27.53 5.08 -1.25
C TYR A 239 -27.57 4.21 -2.50
N ASP A 240 -28.69 3.54 -2.76
CA ASP A 240 -28.86 2.67 -3.93
C ASP A 240 -30.29 2.78 -4.45
N CYS A 241 -30.43 2.89 -5.77
CA CYS A 241 -31.71 2.88 -6.47
C CYS A 241 -31.83 1.72 -7.49
N GLY A 242 -31.00 0.69 -7.32
CA GLY A 242 -30.95 -0.51 -8.15
C GLY A 242 -29.93 -0.45 -9.30
N GLY A 243 -29.06 0.58 -9.31
CA GLY A 243 -27.96 0.73 -10.25
C GLY A 243 -26.69 0.00 -9.82
N MET A 244 -26.54 -0.31 -8.52
CA MET A 244 -25.44 -1.12 -8.00
C MET A 244 -25.76 -2.61 -8.11
N GLN A 245 -24.85 -3.39 -8.69
CA GLN A 245 -25.04 -4.84 -8.93
C GLN A 245 -23.98 -5.70 -8.23
N GLU A 246 -22.96 -5.06 -7.66
CA GLU A 246 -21.81 -5.69 -7.03
C GLU A 246 -22.16 -6.32 -5.68
N GLU A 247 -21.43 -7.37 -5.33
CA GLU A 247 -21.56 -8.01 -4.02
C GLU A 247 -20.97 -7.10 -2.93
N TRP A 248 -21.76 -6.80 -1.91
CA TRP A 248 -21.31 -6.07 -0.72
C TRP A 248 -20.59 -7.04 0.23
N ILE A 249 -19.28 -6.85 0.40
CA ILE A 249 -18.45 -7.65 1.31
C ILE A 249 -18.82 -7.31 2.77
N GLY A 250 -19.07 -6.03 3.02
CA GLY A 250 -19.39 -5.53 4.35
C GLY A 250 -19.10 -4.04 4.49
N ARG A 251 -19.18 -3.57 5.73
CA ARG A 251 -18.86 -2.21 6.13
C ARG A 251 -17.79 -2.27 7.22
N GLU A 252 -16.65 -1.64 6.97
CA GLU A 252 -15.57 -1.50 7.93
C GLU A 252 -15.21 -0.02 8.05
N ASP A 253 -15.11 0.47 9.28
CA ASP A 253 -14.75 1.85 9.59
C ASP A 253 -15.52 2.89 8.74
N GLY A 254 -16.84 2.76 8.72
CA GLY A 254 -17.72 3.68 7.97
C GLY A 254 -17.70 3.51 6.44
N VAL A 255 -16.78 2.73 5.88
CA VAL A 255 -16.61 2.51 4.43
C VAL A 255 -17.18 1.16 4.03
N TYR A 256 -17.83 1.13 2.87
CA TYR A 256 -18.36 -0.07 2.27
C TYR A 256 -17.41 -0.61 1.21
N TYR A 257 -17.32 -1.94 1.14
CA TYR A 257 -16.43 -2.64 0.23
C TYR A 257 -17.26 -3.47 -0.75
N LEU A 258 -17.07 -3.20 -2.05
CA LEU A 258 -17.74 -3.89 -3.13
C LEU A 258 -16.77 -4.89 -3.77
N ASN A 259 -17.23 -6.11 -3.98
CA ASN A 259 -16.41 -7.20 -4.49
C ASN A 259 -16.40 -7.22 -6.02
N GLU A 260 -15.21 -7.09 -6.59
CA GLU A 260 -15.00 -7.08 -8.05
C GLU A 260 -14.28 -8.35 -8.53
N THR A 261 -13.93 -9.27 -7.63
CA THR A 261 -13.05 -10.41 -7.90
C THR A 261 -13.51 -11.26 -9.08
N ALA A 262 -14.82 -11.46 -9.25
CA ALA A 262 -15.39 -12.28 -10.32
C ALA A 262 -15.18 -11.71 -11.73
N SER A 263 -14.87 -10.41 -11.84
CA SER A 263 -14.54 -9.76 -13.12
C SER A 263 -13.13 -10.09 -13.61
N TYR A 264 -12.25 -10.58 -12.71
CA TYR A 264 -10.83 -10.78 -13.00
C TYR A 264 -10.38 -12.23 -12.81
N ALA A 265 -10.83 -12.91 -11.76
CA ALA A 265 -10.32 -14.22 -11.37
C ALA A 265 -11.40 -15.32 -11.44
N LYS A 266 -10.96 -16.58 -11.49
CA LYS A 266 -11.84 -17.72 -11.19
C LYS A 266 -12.19 -17.67 -9.71
N THR A 267 -13.48 -17.76 -9.39
CA THR A 267 -13.96 -17.58 -8.03
C THR A 267 -14.70 -18.81 -7.49
N CYS A 268 -14.75 -18.91 -6.17
CA CYS A 268 -15.63 -19.80 -5.43
C CYS A 268 -16.40 -19.00 -4.37
N ARG A 269 -17.51 -19.55 -3.87
CA ARG A 269 -18.23 -19.00 -2.72
C ARG A 269 -17.72 -19.67 -1.46
N LEU A 270 -17.15 -18.90 -0.54
CA LEU A 270 -16.82 -19.37 0.81
C LEU A 270 -17.92 -18.96 1.77
N THR A 271 -18.54 -19.94 2.44
CA THR A 271 -19.55 -19.74 3.48
C THR A 271 -19.02 -20.27 4.82
N VAL A 272 -19.06 -19.43 5.84
CA VAL A 272 -18.53 -19.68 7.17
C VAL A 272 -19.66 -19.68 8.18
N THR A 273 -19.81 -20.76 8.94
CA THR A 273 -20.74 -20.82 10.07
C THR A 273 -19.96 -20.67 11.39
N VAL A 274 -20.28 -19.65 12.17
CA VAL A 274 -19.66 -19.39 13.47
C VAL A 274 -20.57 -19.85 14.60
N LYS A 275 -20.03 -20.71 15.47
CA LYS A 275 -20.72 -21.27 16.63
C LYS A 275 -20.01 -20.94 17.94
N ASP A 276 -20.76 -20.89 19.03
CA ASP A 276 -20.20 -20.84 20.37
C ASP A 276 -19.72 -22.23 20.82
N ALA A 277 -19.07 -22.30 22.00
CA ALA A 277 -18.59 -23.57 22.56
C ALA A 277 -19.70 -24.62 22.83
N SER A 278 -20.98 -24.20 22.87
CA SER A 278 -22.13 -25.09 23.00
C SER A 278 -22.73 -25.54 21.66
N GLY A 279 -22.10 -25.14 20.54
CA GLY A 279 -22.54 -25.46 19.18
C GLY A 279 -23.70 -24.60 18.67
N ARG A 280 -24.04 -23.50 19.35
CA ARG A 280 -25.11 -22.58 18.92
C ARG A 280 -24.56 -21.52 17.96
N PRO A 281 -25.32 -21.11 16.94
CA PRO A 281 -24.89 -20.08 16.00
C PRO A 281 -24.70 -18.73 16.70
N VAL A 282 -23.68 -17.98 16.29
CA VAL A 282 -23.36 -16.66 16.86
C VAL A 282 -23.66 -15.59 15.84
N ARG A 283 -24.73 -14.83 16.07
CA ARG A 283 -25.08 -13.63 15.28
C ARG A 283 -24.11 -12.48 15.57
N GLY A 284 -23.72 -11.74 14.54
CA GLY A 284 -22.88 -10.56 14.66
C GLY A 284 -21.41 -10.85 15.02
N ALA A 285 -20.97 -12.10 14.91
CA ALA A 285 -19.54 -12.43 14.98
C ALA A 285 -18.83 -11.82 13.77
N ARG A 286 -17.63 -11.28 13.99
CA ARG A 286 -16.78 -10.80 12.90
C ARG A 286 -15.92 -11.96 12.40
N VAL A 287 -15.73 -12.05 11.09
CA VAL A 287 -14.88 -13.06 10.43
C VAL A 287 -13.93 -12.36 9.47
N ALA A 288 -12.63 -12.43 9.74
CA ALA A 288 -11.60 -11.96 8.83
C ALA A 288 -11.18 -13.08 7.88
N VAL A 289 -11.10 -12.77 6.59
CA VAL A 289 -10.46 -13.61 5.58
C VAL A 289 -9.06 -13.06 5.35
N GLU A 290 -8.05 -13.83 5.74
CA GLU A 290 -6.67 -13.37 5.85
C GLU A 290 -5.78 -14.02 4.77
N ILE A 291 -4.99 -13.18 4.09
CA ILE A 291 -4.01 -13.57 3.07
C ILE A 291 -2.63 -13.51 3.69
N LEU A 292 -1.81 -14.55 3.50
CA LEU A 292 -0.38 -14.48 3.84
C LEU A 292 0.35 -13.66 2.77
N ASN A 293 0.95 -12.54 3.18
CA ASN A 293 1.75 -11.66 2.33
C ASN A 293 2.71 -10.86 3.23
N MET A 294 3.94 -10.58 2.77
CA MET A 294 4.98 -9.90 3.56
C MET A 294 5.27 -10.60 4.89
N ALA A 295 5.22 -11.94 4.89
CA ALA A 295 5.27 -12.78 6.09
C ALA A 295 4.26 -12.37 7.19
N GLU A 296 3.11 -11.82 6.82
CA GLU A 296 2.00 -11.44 7.71
C GLU A 296 0.68 -12.02 7.21
N PHE A 297 -0.22 -12.41 8.13
CA PHE A 297 -1.60 -12.72 7.79
C PHE A 297 -2.45 -11.44 7.80
N PHE A 298 -2.60 -10.84 6.62
CA PHE A 298 -3.32 -9.58 6.42
C PHE A 298 -4.83 -9.81 6.25
N PRO A 299 -5.71 -9.12 6.99
CA PRO A 299 -7.16 -9.24 6.85
C PRO A 299 -7.65 -8.55 5.56
N ALA A 300 -7.79 -9.33 4.48
CA ALA A 300 -8.21 -8.83 3.19
C ALA A 300 -9.71 -8.46 3.14
N ALA A 301 -10.54 -9.16 3.92
CA ALA A 301 -11.96 -8.85 4.09
C ALA A 301 -12.42 -9.10 5.52
N ALA A 302 -13.39 -8.30 5.98
CA ALA A 302 -14.06 -8.47 7.26
C ALA A 302 -15.57 -8.65 7.05
N LEU A 303 -16.08 -9.83 7.41
CA LEU A 303 -17.49 -10.21 7.30
C LEU A 303 -18.18 -10.16 8.66
N VAL A 304 -19.52 -10.12 8.66
CA VAL A 304 -20.35 -10.17 9.86
C VAL A 304 -21.42 -11.26 9.70
N THR A 305 -21.56 -12.12 10.70
CA THR A 305 -22.53 -13.22 10.64
C THR A 305 -23.98 -12.78 10.84
N ASP A 306 -24.88 -13.45 10.14
CA ASP A 306 -26.34 -13.25 10.20
C ASP A 306 -26.99 -13.94 11.42
N GLU A 307 -28.32 -14.06 11.41
CA GLU A 307 -29.07 -14.71 12.50
C GLU A 307 -28.81 -16.22 12.62
N ASN A 308 -28.34 -16.87 11.56
CA ASN A 308 -27.94 -18.28 11.54
C ASN A 308 -26.46 -18.47 11.90
N GLY A 309 -25.76 -17.38 12.24
CA GLY A 309 -24.32 -17.42 12.47
C GLY A 309 -23.52 -17.63 11.18
N GLU A 310 -24.11 -17.37 10.01
CA GLU A 310 -23.47 -17.57 8.70
C GLU A 310 -22.97 -16.24 8.12
N ALA A 311 -21.80 -16.27 7.50
CA ALA A 311 -21.27 -15.19 6.66
C ALA A 311 -20.67 -15.81 5.41
N GLY A 312 -20.71 -15.11 4.27
CA GLY A 312 -20.09 -15.64 3.05
C GLY A 312 -19.57 -14.57 2.12
N ILE A 313 -18.60 -14.95 1.30
CA ILE A 313 -17.89 -14.07 0.36
C ILE A 313 -17.55 -14.83 -0.93
N THR A 314 -17.64 -14.16 -2.06
CA THR A 314 -17.07 -14.65 -3.33
C THR A 314 -15.58 -14.30 -3.37
N MET A 315 -14.70 -15.26 -3.59
CA MET A 315 -13.26 -15.01 -3.59
C MET A 315 -12.53 -15.86 -4.62
N GLY A 316 -11.34 -15.43 -5.02
CA GLY A 316 -10.46 -16.20 -5.87
C GLY A 316 -10.07 -17.53 -5.23
N ILE A 317 -9.85 -18.56 -6.05
CA ILE A 317 -9.59 -19.92 -5.57
C ILE A 317 -8.14 -20.05 -5.11
N GLY A 318 -7.86 -19.73 -3.85
CA GLY A 318 -6.58 -19.98 -3.20
C GLY A 318 -6.74 -20.08 -1.68
N ASP A 319 -5.67 -20.47 -1.00
CA ASP A 319 -5.68 -20.79 0.42
C ASP A 319 -5.69 -19.53 1.29
N VAL A 320 -6.47 -19.56 2.37
CA VAL A 320 -6.66 -18.44 3.29
C VAL A 320 -6.71 -18.90 4.73
N ARG A 321 -6.38 -17.99 5.65
CA ARG A 321 -6.71 -18.17 7.05
C ARG A 321 -8.02 -17.45 7.37
N LEU A 322 -8.87 -18.10 8.15
CA LEU A 322 -10.04 -17.48 8.74
C LEU A 322 -9.78 -17.18 10.21
N ARG A 323 -10.16 -15.98 10.64
CA ARG A 323 -10.20 -15.60 12.05
C ARG A 323 -11.58 -15.08 12.42
N ALA A 324 -12.29 -15.77 13.30
CA ALA A 324 -13.60 -15.34 13.79
C ALA A 324 -13.51 -14.88 15.24
N TRP A 325 -14.24 -13.82 15.61
CA TRP A 325 -14.30 -13.36 16.99
C TRP A 325 -15.66 -12.74 17.37
N SER A 326 -16.03 -12.90 18.64
CA SER A 326 -17.18 -12.25 19.26
C SER A 326 -17.07 -12.30 20.78
N GLY A 327 -17.39 -11.21 21.47
CA GLY A 327 -17.45 -11.17 22.94
C GLY A 327 -16.18 -11.66 23.66
N GLY A 328 -14.99 -11.34 23.11
CA GLY A 328 -13.69 -11.79 23.66
C GLY A 328 -13.32 -13.25 23.34
N CYS A 329 -14.20 -13.99 22.65
CA CYS A 329 -13.91 -15.33 22.14
C CYS A 329 -13.35 -15.25 20.72
N VAL A 330 -12.45 -16.17 20.36
CA VAL A 330 -11.80 -16.20 19.04
C VAL A 330 -11.61 -17.64 18.54
N CYS A 331 -11.52 -17.79 17.22
CA CYS A 331 -11.16 -19.03 16.54
C CYS A 331 -10.35 -18.69 15.28
N GLU A 332 -9.25 -19.42 15.05
CA GLU A 332 -8.46 -19.34 13.82
C GLU A 332 -8.47 -20.70 13.13
N LYS A 333 -8.56 -20.72 11.79
CA LYS A 333 -8.57 -21.95 11.00
C LYS A 333 -8.03 -21.72 9.59
N MET A 334 -7.17 -22.60 9.12
CA MET A 334 -6.75 -22.64 7.71
C MET A 334 -7.84 -23.28 6.85
N VAL A 335 -8.09 -22.70 5.68
CA VAL A 335 -9.02 -23.22 4.68
C VAL A 335 -8.27 -23.33 3.35
N PHE A 336 -8.46 -24.46 2.65
CA PHE A 336 -7.71 -24.80 1.45
C PHE A 336 -8.61 -24.92 0.20
N PRO A 337 -9.26 -23.84 -0.28
CA PRO A 337 -10.11 -23.87 -1.46
C PRO A 337 -9.47 -24.45 -2.72
N ALA A 338 -8.16 -24.26 -2.91
CA ALA A 338 -7.46 -24.77 -4.08
C ALA A 338 -7.51 -26.30 -4.15
N GLN A 339 -7.34 -26.98 -3.02
CA GLN A 339 -7.39 -28.44 -2.93
C GLN A 339 -8.81 -28.97 -3.13
N GLU A 340 -9.81 -28.33 -2.51
CA GLU A 340 -11.21 -28.74 -2.62
C GLU A 340 -11.80 -28.53 -4.03
N ALA A 341 -11.40 -27.45 -4.71
CA ALA A 341 -11.83 -27.17 -6.09
C ALA A 341 -11.19 -28.15 -7.09
N GLY A 342 -9.90 -28.48 -6.93
CA GLY A 342 -9.20 -29.46 -7.77
C GLY A 342 -9.77 -30.88 -7.70
N ALA A 343 -10.33 -31.27 -6.54
CA ALA A 343 -11.01 -32.55 -6.37
C ALA A 343 -12.38 -32.65 -7.08
N ARG A 344 -12.97 -31.51 -7.49
CA ARG A 344 -14.30 -31.42 -8.13
C ARG A 344 -14.25 -31.11 -9.63
N ASP A 345 -13.07 -30.98 -10.22
CA ASP A 345 -12.92 -30.58 -11.62
C ASP A 345 -13.28 -31.72 -12.59
N SER A 346 -14.57 -31.79 -12.91
CA SER A 346 -15.17 -32.68 -13.92
C SER A 346 -15.44 -31.96 -15.25
N GLY A 347 -14.74 -30.85 -15.54
CA GLY A 347 -14.79 -30.21 -16.85
C GLY A 347 -15.98 -29.28 -17.09
N LEU A 348 -16.32 -28.42 -16.13
CA LEU A 348 -17.34 -27.37 -16.31
C LEU A 348 -16.73 -26.08 -16.88
N LYS A 349 -17.43 -25.47 -17.85
CA LYS A 349 -17.04 -24.27 -18.61
C LYS A 349 -17.42 -22.92 -17.94
N GLU A 350 -17.76 -22.90 -16.64
CA GLU A 350 -18.21 -21.68 -15.94
C GLU A 350 -17.14 -21.16 -14.95
N ASN A 351 -17.01 -19.83 -14.83
CA ASN A 351 -16.06 -19.13 -13.95
C ASN A 351 -16.41 -19.18 -12.44
N ARG A 352 -17.32 -20.08 -12.03
CA ARG A 352 -17.70 -20.29 -10.62
C ARG A 352 -17.44 -21.75 -10.24
N ALA A 353 -16.43 -21.98 -9.41
CA ALA A 353 -16.34 -23.23 -8.66
C ALA A 353 -17.42 -23.25 -7.57
N GLY A 354 -17.85 -24.45 -7.15
CA GLY A 354 -18.94 -24.65 -6.20
C GLY A 354 -18.73 -23.98 -4.83
N GLU A 355 -19.76 -24.06 -3.97
CA GLU A 355 -19.71 -23.53 -2.61
C GLU A 355 -18.79 -24.37 -1.71
N ILE A 356 -17.94 -23.69 -0.94
CA ILE A 356 -17.11 -24.23 0.14
C ILE A 356 -17.73 -23.79 1.46
N ARG A 357 -18.00 -24.75 2.34
CA ARG A 357 -18.60 -24.50 3.65
C ARG A 357 -17.65 -24.93 4.75
N THR A 358 -17.44 -24.06 5.74
CA THR A 358 -16.59 -24.36 6.89
C THR A 358 -17.21 -23.86 8.18
N GLU A 359 -16.94 -24.57 9.27
CA GLU A 359 -17.41 -24.22 10.61
C GLU A 359 -16.25 -23.74 11.48
N LEU A 360 -16.51 -22.67 12.24
CA LEU A 360 -15.61 -22.09 13.25
C LEU A 360 -16.31 -22.10 14.61
N VAL A 361 -15.66 -22.68 15.62
CA VAL A 361 -16.18 -22.75 17.00
C VAL A 361 -15.39 -21.80 17.88
N LEU A 362 -16.03 -20.72 18.34
CA LEU A 362 -15.42 -19.71 19.20
C LEU A 362 -15.08 -20.31 20.56
N LYS A 363 -13.86 -20.02 21.03
CA LYS A 363 -13.38 -20.38 22.37
C LYS A 363 -13.04 -19.12 23.16
N SER A 364 -13.22 -19.17 24.48
CA SER A 364 -12.82 -18.08 25.37
C SER A 364 -11.30 -17.94 25.38
N GLY A 365 -10.79 -16.72 25.22
CA GLY A 365 -9.36 -16.47 25.08
C GLY A 365 -8.79 -17.00 23.76
N TYR A 366 -7.52 -16.71 23.50
CA TYR A 366 -6.84 -17.31 22.35
C TYR A 366 -6.69 -18.83 22.59
N PRO A 367 -6.92 -19.71 21.59
CA PRO A 367 -7.00 -21.16 21.81
C PRO A 367 -5.74 -21.79 22.42
N PHE A 368 -4.60 -21.11 22.29
CA PHE A 368 -3.30 -21.51 22.84
C PHE A 368 -3.07 -21.04 24.29
N ILE A 369 -4.01 -20.27 24.85
CA ILE A 369 -4.00 -19.77 26.23
C ILE A 369 -5.17 -20.45 26.97
N GLN A 370 -4.98 -21.65 27.52
CA GLN A 370 -6.01 -22.30 28.35
C GLN A 370 -6.09 -21.64 29.74
N GLU A 371 -7.22 -21.82 30.46
CA GLU A 371 -7.41 -21.25 31.82
C GLU A 371 -6.38 -21.74 32.85
N GLU A 372 -5.75 -22.89 32.63
CA GLU A 372 -4.61 -23.36 33.44
C GLU A 372 -3.30 -22.61 33.11
N ASP A 373 -3.23 -21.93 31.97
CA ASP A 373 -2.06 -21.18 31.47
C ASP A 373 -1.97 -19.75 32.01
N VAL A 374 -3.06 -19.23 32.60
CA VAL A 374 -3.08 -17.98 33.39
C VAL A 374 -2.20 -18.11 34.65
N LYS A 375 -1.90 -19.34 35.09
CA LYS A 375 -0.94 -19.64 36.17
C LYS A 375 0.52 -19.77 35.68
N GLY A 376 0.82 -19.28 34.49
CA GLY A 376 2.20 -19.07 34.04
C GLY A 376 2.92 -20.31 33.56
N ARG A 377 2.39 -20.98 32.52
CA ARG A 377 3.13 -22.01 31.76
C ARG A 377 3.33 -21.74 30.25
N LEU A 378 2.68 -20.72 29.67
CA LEU A 378 3.24 -20.04 28.47
C LEU A 378 4.42 -19.14 28.81
N ALA A 379 4.56 -18.83 30.10
CA ALA A 379 5.81 -18.48 30.74
C ALA A 379 6.83 -19.62 30.62
N GLY A 380 7.47 -19.71 29.46
CA GLY A 380 8.39 -20.80 29.11
C GLY A 380 7.85 -21.82 28.09
N GLY A 381 6.88 -21.47 27.23
CA GLY A 381 6.41 -22.35 26.15
C GLY A 381 7.55 -22.79 25.21
N SER A 382 7.45 -23.97 24.58
CA SER A 382 8.46 -24.40 23.59
C SER A 382 8.45 -23.49 22.36
N ASN A 383 9.62 -23.26 21.74
CA ASN A 383 9.77 -22.60 20.44
C ASN A 383 9.29 -23.54 19.30
N THR A 384 8.09 -24.11 19.44
CA THR A 384 7.51 -25.01 18.45
C THR A 384 7.03 -24.21 17.27
N TRP A 385 7.40 -24.67 16.08
CA TRP A 385 7.00 -24.11 14.81
C TRP A 385 5.94 -24.99 14.17
N GLU A 386 4.92 -24.36 13.61
CA GLU A 386 3.99 -25.00 12.69
C GLU A 386 4.36 -24.56 11.27
N GLN A 387 4.57 -25.53 10.36
CA GLN A 387 4.87 -25.28 8.95
C GLN A 387 3.65 -25.59 8.08
N ILE A 388 3.45 -24.78 7.04
CA ILE A 388 2.33 -24.92 6.11
C ILE A 388 2.74 -24.46 4.71
N LEU A 389 2.26 -25.19 3.70
CA LEU A 389 2.31 -24.77 2.30
C LEU A 389 0.97 -24.14 1.94
N LEU A 390 0.99 -22.89 1.48
CA LEU A 390 -0.20 -22.16 1.03
C LEU A 390 -0.18 -22.03 -0.49
N THR A 391 -1.27 -22.46 -1.12
CA THR A 391 -1.47 -22.36 -2.56
C THR A 391 -2.10 -21.03 -2.94
N ALA A 392 -1.41 -20.25 -3.78
CA ALA A 392 -1.96 -19.04 -4.36
C ALA A 392 -2.90 -19.37 -5.53
N PRO A 393 -3.87 -18.51 -5.87
CA PRO A 393 -4.75 -18.77 -6.99
C PRO A 393 -4.00 -18.97 -8.31
N ALA A 394 -4.47 -19.95 -9.09
CA ALA A 394 -4.01 -20.18 -10.45
C ALA A 394 -4.43 -19.01 -11.35
N GLN A 395 -3.60 -18.72 -12.35
CA GLN A 395 -3.88 -17.62 -13.27
C GLN A 395 -5.11 -17.91 -14.13
N ALA A 396 -6.14 -17.09 -13.98
CA ALA A 396 -7.27 -17.07 -14.89
C ALA A 396 -6.98 -16.14 -16.09
N PRO A 397 -7.39 -16.50 -17.32
CA PRO A 397 -7.34 -15.55 -18.43
C PRO A 397 -8.37 -14.44 -18.18
N VAL A 398 -7.88 -13.21 -18.00
CA VAL A 398 -8.70 -12.00 -18.08
C VAL A 398 -8.94 -11.71 -19.56
N SER A 399 -10.19 -11.46 -19.95
CA SER A 399 -10.55 -11.19 -21.35
C SER A 399 -10.02 -9.82 -21.79
N CYS A 400 -8.77 -9.75 -22.23
CA CYS A 400 -8.19 -8.53 -22.79
C CYS A 400 -8.51 -8.41 -24.29
N ALA A 401 -8.87 -7.20 -24.73
CA ALA A 401 -8.99 -6.92 -26.15
C ALA A 401 -7.63 -7.09 -26.86
N ARG A 402 -7.66 -7.66 -28.07
CA ARG A 402 -6.47 -7.76 -28.94
C ARG A 402 -6.20 -6.41 -29.59
N GLN A 403 -4.95 -5.96 -29.53
CA GLN A 403 -4.50 -4.76 -30.22
C GLN A 403 -3.86 -5.11 -31.56
N SER A 404 -4.06 -4.26 -32.56
CA SER A 404 -3.32 -4.30 -33.81
C SER A 404 -1.89 -3.75 -33.61
N GLU A 405 -0.97 -4.10 -34.51
CA GLU A 405 0.38 -3.54 -34.52
C GLU A 405 0.38 -2.00 -34.68
N GLU A 406 -0.61 -1.45 -35.39
CA GLU A 406 -0.78 -0.01 -35.51
C GLU A 406 -1.15 0.64 -34.16
N GLN A 407 -2.04 0.00 -33.39
CA GLN A 407 -2.40 0.45 -32.05
C GLN A 407 -1.19 0.39 -31.11
N LYS A 408 -0.44 -0.72 -31.10
CA LYS A 408 0.79 -0.83 -30.31
C LYS A 408 1.80 0.27 -30.66
N GLY A 409 2.04 0.52 -31.96
CA GLY A 409 2.95 1.57 -32.41
C GLY A 409 2.47 2.99 -32.14
N ARG A 410 1.15 3.23 -32.11
CA ARG A 410 0.55 4.51 -31.70
C ARG A 410 0.74 4.74 -30.20
N ARG A 411 0.38 3.74 -29.38
CA ARG A 411 0.55 3.76 -27.93
C ARG A 411 1.98 4.07 -27.56
N GLN A 412 2.94 3.35 -28.16
CA GLN A 412 4.35 3.56 -27.90
C GLN A 412 4.74 5.01 -28.17
N ARG A 413 4.50 5.53 -29.39
CA ARG A 413 4.85 6.92 -29.73
C ARG A 413 4.26 7.96 -28.77
N ARG A 414 3.01 7.79 -28.36
CA ARG A 414 2.35 8.71 -27.42
C ARG A 414 2.94 8.64 -26.01
N LEU A 415 3.30 7.46 -25.53
CA LEU A 415 3.98 7.31 -24.23
C LEU A 415 5.36 7.96 -24.24
N GLU A 416 6.08 7.88 -25.37
CA GLU A 416 7.39 8.54 -25.51
C GLU A 416 7.27 10.07 -25.48
N GLU A 417 6.29 10.61 -26.19
CA GLU A 417 5.95 12.03 -26.16
C GLU A 417 5.54 12.48 -24.75
N ALA A 418 4.74 11.67 -24.05
CA ALA A 418 4.31 11.93 -22.68
C ALA A 418 5.48 12.07 -21.70
N VAL A 419 6.46 11.17 -21.78
CA VAL A 419 7.69 11.27 -20.96
C VAL A 419 8.44 12.56 -21.26
N HIS A 420 8.61 12.91 -22.53
CA HIS A 420 9.31 14.12 -22.95
C HIS A 420 8.63 15.39 -22.43
N LEU A 421 7.31 15.52 -22.64
CA LEU A 421 6.52 16.66 -22.16
C LEU A 421 6.63 16.85 -20.65
N ARG A 422 6.56 15.75 -19.89
CA ARG A 422 6.68 15.77 -18.44
C ARG A 422 8.05 16.24 -17.98
N GLU A 423 9.12 15.69 -18.55
CA GLU A 423 10.49 16.07 -18.20
C GLU A 423 10.81 17.52 -18.55
N GLU A 424 10.34 17.99 -19.70
CA GLU A 424 10.50 19.40 -20.11
C GLU A 424 9.77 20.35 -19.17
N ARG A 425 8.54 20.02 -18.77
CA ARG A 425 7.76 20.81 -17.82
C ARG A 425 8.53 20.99 -16.51
N PHE A 426 9.02 19.91 -15.90
CA PHE A 426 9.74 20.01 -14.62
C PHE A 426 11.12 20.65 -14.74
N ARG A 427 11.81 20.45 -15.87
CA ARG A 427 13.07 21.15 -16.16
C ARG A 427 12.85 22.66 -16.28
N ALA A 428 11.77 23.08 -16.94
CA ALA A 428 11.42 24.48 -17.10
C ALA A 428 11.04 25.13 -15.75
N LEU A 429 10.26 24.44 -14.92
CA LEU A 429 9.91 24.90 -13.57
C LEU A 429 11.15 25.10 -12.70
N LEU A 430 12.06 24.12 -12.67
CA LEU A 430 13.30 24.23 -11.91
C LEU A 430 14.21 25.35 -12.44
N GLY A 431 14.24 25.56 -13.77
CA GLY A 431 15.01 26.62 -14.41
C GLY A 431 14.55 28.04 -14.07
N GLN A 432 13.36 28.22 -13.50
CA GLN A 432 12.89 29.51 -12.99
C GLN A 432 13.53 29.87 -11.64
N LEU A 433 14.13 28.91 -10.94
CA LEU A 433 14.82 29.14 -9.68
C LEU A 433 16.29 29.53 -9.91
N PRO A 434 16.86 30.46 -9.13
CA PRO A 434 18.27 30.81 -9.21
C PRO A 434 19.19 29.60 -8.98
N ALA A 435 20.04 29.31 -9.98
CA ALA A 435 20.96 28.19 -9.92
C ALA A 435 22.11 28.44 -8.93
N GLY A 436 22.46 27.41 -8.14
CA GLY A 436 23.66 27.40 -7.31
C GLY A 436 23.54 28.03 -5.93
N GLU A 437 22.39 28.63 -5.57
CA GLU A 437 22.17 29.23 -4.24
C GLU A 437 22.00 28.17 -3.13
N PHE A 438 21.37 27.04 -3.46
CA PHE A 438 21.13 25.91 -2.55
C PHE A 438 21.59 24.58 -3.19
N PRO A 439 22.91 24.33 -3.27
CA PRO A 439 23.43 23.15 -3.97
C PRO A 439 23.15 21.83 -3.24
N GLU A 440 23.12 21.84 -1.91
CA GLU A 440 22.80 20.68 -1.07
C GLU A 440 21.33 20.26 -1.20
N GLU A 441 20.43 21.22 -1.41
CA GLU A 441 18.99 21.00 -1.53
C GLU A 441 18.53 20.78 -2.99
N LYS A 442 19.46 20.67 -3.95
CA LYS A 442 19.12 20.54 -5.38
C LYS A 442 18.24 19.33 -5.68
N GLU A 443 18.54 18.16 -5.13
CA GLU A 443 17.71 16.95 -5.33
C GLU A 443 16.31 17.14 -4.73
N MET A 444 16.23 17.76 -3.55
CA MET A 444 14.96 18.05 -2.87
C MET A 444 14.07 18.96 -3.73
N LEU A 445 14.64 20.03 -4.28
CA LEU A 445 13.93 20.95 -5.18
C LEU A 445 13.50 20.26 -6.49
N GLN A 446 14.26 19.28 -6.97
CA GLN A 446 13.86 18.48 -8.14
C GLN A 446 12.67 17.57 -7.81
N ILE A 447 12.66 16.91 -6.66
CA ILE A 447 11.57 16.03 -6.20
C ILE A 447 10.27 16.82 -5.97
N ALA A 448 10.39 18.06 -5.49
CA ALA A 448 9.25 18.90 -5.14
C ALA A 448 8.35 19.28 -6.33
N GLY A 449 8.84 19.17 -7.58
CA GLY A 449 8.10 19.57 -8.78
C GLY A 449 7.67 21.04 -8.70
N GLU A 450 6.38 21.33 -8.89
CA GLU A 450 5.85 22.71 -8.75
C GLU A 450 6.01 23.27 -7.32
N ASN A 451 6.10 22.42 -6.28
CA ASN A 451 6.29 22.87 -4.91
C ASN A 451 7.72 23.37 -4.64
N ALA A 452 8.66 23.20 -5.58
CA ALA A 452 10.03 23.72 -5.45
C ALA A 452 10.07 25.23 -5.18
N ALA A 453 9.12 25.99 -5.75
CA ALA A 453 9.00 27.42 -5.49
C ALA A 453 8.67 27.74 -4.02
N GLN A 454 7.84 26.91 -3.37
CA GLN A 454 7.51 27.06 -1.94
C GLN A 454 8.73 26.75 -1.07
N LEU A 455 9.42 25.64 -1.33
CA LEU A 455 10.62 25.27 -0.57
C LEU A 455 11.74 26.30 -0.74
N TYR A 456 11.94 26.80 -1.96
CA TYR A 456 12.92 27.84 -2.25
C TYR A 456 12.56 29.16 -1.53
N ALA A 457 11.29 29.58 -1.57
CA ALA A 457 10.83 30.77 -0.86
C ALA A 457 11.03 30.62 0.66
N PHE A 458 10.77 29.45 1.22
CA PHE A 458 11.03 29.13 2.62
C PHE A 458 12.53 29.21 2.95
N LEU A 459 13.41 28.61 2.14
CA LEU A 459 14.86 28.66 2.37
C LEU A 459 15.42 30.09 2.32
N LYS A 460 14.89 30.93 1.43
CA LYS A 460 15.42 32.28 1.16
C LYS A 460 14.93 33.36 2.13
N LYS A 461 13.85 33.11 2.87
CA LYS A 461 13.12 34.16 3.61
C LYS A 461 14.02 34.95 4.57
N ASP A 462 14.92 34.29 5.30
CA ASP A 462 15.89 34.91 6.20
C ASP A 462 17.08 33.96 6.51
N GLY A 463 18.00 34.39 7.37
CA GLY A 463 19.19 33.62 7.77
C GLY A 463 18.99 32.61 8.91
N ASN A 464 17.75 32.20 9.22
CA ASN A 464 17.50 31.23 10.29
C ASN A 464 18.12 29.85 9.93
N PRO A 465 19.08 29.33 10.71
CA PRO A 465 19.75 28.06 10.42
C PRO A 465 18.80 26.84 10.47
N ASP A 466 17.69 26.94 11.19
CA ASP A 466 16.74 25.84 11.35
C ASP A 466 15.90 25.59 10.09
N ARG A 467 15.90 26.51 9.11
CA ARG A 467 15.22 26.30 7.82
C ARG A 467 15.75 25.06 7.11
N LYS A 468 17.08 24.97 6.96
CA LYS A 468 17.72 23.81 6.35
C LYS A 468 17.50 22.55 7.18
N ARG A 469 17.74 22.63 8.51
CA ARG A 469 17.57 21.50 9.42
C ARG A 469 16.16 20.93 9.40
N LEU A 470 15.14 21.80 9.37
CA LEU A 470 13.75 21.40 9.28
C LEU A 470 13.50 20.66 7.96
N LEU A 471 13.89 21.22 6.82
CA LEU A 471 13.71 20.55 5.52
C LEU A 471 14.39 19.19 5.47
N HIS A 472 15.66 19.10 5.89
CA HIS A 472 16.40 17.83 5.91
C HIS A 472 15.85 16.79 6.89
N SER A 473 14.96 17.20 7.81
CA SER A 473 14.27 16.29 8.73
C SER A 473 12.97 15.68 8.17
N LEU A 474 12.47 16.18 7.04
CA LEU A 474 11.19 15.76 6.47
C LEU A 474 11.28 14.46 5.67
N ALA A 475 10.14 13.81 5.45
CA ALA A 475 10.04 12.69 4.52
C ALA A 475 10.12 13.18 3.06
N ARG A 476 10.58 12.32 2.15
CA ARG A 476 10.69 12.67 0.71
C ARG A 476 9.37 13.18 0.11
N LYS A 477 8.22 12.65 0.55
CA LYS A 477 6.90 13.11 0.08
C LYS A 477 6.56 14.52 0.55
N ASP A 478 7.04 14.95 1.71
CA ASP A 478 6.72 16.27 2.26
C ASP A 478 7.27 17.39 1.37
N TYR A 479 8.36 17.14 0.64
CA TYR A 479 8.87 18.09 -0.35
C TYR A 479 7.87 18.39 -1.47
N LYS A 480 6.99 17.43 -1.79
CA LYS A 480 6.04 17.52 -2.90
C LYS A 480 4.84 18.41 -2.58
N ASP A 481 4.48 18.58 -1.31
CA ASP A 481 3.24 19.25 -0.92
C ASP A 481 3.30 20.12 0.33
N ALA A 482 4.41 20.19 1.07
CA ALA A 482 4.52 21.11 2.21
C ALA A 482 4.56 22.58 1.75
N PRO A 483 3.57 23.41 2.12
CA PRO A 483 3.58 24.83 1.79
C PRO A 483 4.59 25.59 2.65
N ALA A 484 5.18 26.68 2.12
CA ALA A 484 6.13 27.48 2.88
C ALA A 484 5.53 27.99 4.20
N GLY A 485 4.28 28.46 4.19
CA GLY A 485 3.59 28.95 5.39
C GLY A 485 3.41 27.90 6.50
N VAL A 486 3.27 26.62 6.15
CA VAL A 486 3.22 25.53 7.13
C VAL A 486 4.60 25.33 7.75
N LEU A 487 5.65 25.32 6.93
CA LEU A 487 7.02 25.20 7.42
C LEU A 487 7.42 26.38 8.33
N GLU A 488 6.96 27.61 8.02
CA GLU A 488 7.17 28.79 8.86
C GLU A 488 6.55 28.66 10.25
N ASP A 489 5.33 28.12 10.35
CA ASP A 489 4.66 27.90 11.64
C ASP A 489 5.53 27.05 12.58
N HIS A 490 6.26 26.10 11.99
CA HIS A 490 7.09 25.15 12.71
C HIS A 490 8.47 25.65 13.13
N LEU A 491 8.90 26.83 12.66
CA LEU A 491 10.12 27.50 13.13
C LEU A 491 9.96 28.21 14.48
N SER A 492 8.75 28.19 15.07
CA SER A 492 8.44 28.87 16.33
C SER A 492 9.03 28.20 17.59
N CYS A 493 9.64 27.02 17.47
CA CYS A 493 10.32 26.36 18.58
C CYS A 493 11.76 26.87 18.78
N THR A 494 12.30 26.68 19.98
CA THR A 494 13.68 27.05 20.32
C THR A 494 14.48 25.85 20.78
N GLN A 495 15.72 25.70 20.30
CA GLN A 495 16.61 24.61 20.70
C GLN A 495 16.92 24.61 22.21
N GLY A 496 17.19 25.78 22.80
CA GLY A 496 17.59 25.86 24.21
C GLY A 496 18.83 25.03 24.49
N GLU A 497 18.79 24.23 25.57
CA GLU A 497 19.87 23.30 25.97
C GLU A 497 19.75 21.91 25.32
N LEU A 498 18.78 21.70 24.42
CA LEU A 498 18.56 20.39 23.82
C LEU A 498 19.68 20.02 22.84
N PRO A 499 20.22 18.80 22.94
CA PRO A 499 21.08 18.22 21.91
C PRO A 499 20.40 18.23 20.53
N GLU A 500 21.18 18.39 19.46
CA GLU A 500 20.65 18.49 18.09
C GLU A 500 19.89 17.23 17.65
N ASP A 501 20.35 16.05 18.09
CA ASP A 501 19.74 14.73 17.86
C ASP A 501 18.43 14.51 18.64
N ILE A 502 18.09 15.41 19.57
CA ILE A 502 16.78 15.48 20.21
C ILE A 502 15.94 16.61 19.61
N TYR A 503 16.55 17.79 19.47
CA TYR A 503 15.89 19.00 18.99
C TYR A 503 15.31 18.81 17.59
N VAL A 504 16.13 18.38 16.63
CA VAL A 504 15.72 18.30 15.23
C VAL A 504 14.58 17.28 15.03
N PRO A 505 14.70 16.00 15.40
CA PRO A 505 13.66 15.00 15.12
C PRO A 505 12.43 15.09 16.03
N TYR A 506 12.57 15.57 17.27
CA TYR A 506 11.52 15.46 18.28
C TYR A 506 10.94 16.80 18.73
N LEU A 507 11.52 17.92 18.30
CA LEU A 507 10.95 19.24 18.54
C LEU A 507 10.81 20.07 17.26
N LEU A 508 11.81 20.20 16.39
CA LEU A 508 11.76 21.04 15.18
C LEU A 508 10.94 20.39 14.05
N CYS A 509 11.16 19.10 13.80
CA CYS A 509 10.50 18.36 12.74
C CYS A 509 8.96 18.36 12.91
N PRO A 510 8.19 18.82 11.92
CA PRO A 510 6.73 18.85 12.03
C PRO A 510 6.06 17.50 11.77
N ARG A 511 6.76 16.60 11.07
CA ARG A 511 6.32 15.25 10.72
C ARG A 511 6.31 14.37 11.98
N ILE A 512 5.16 13.78 12.31
CA ILE A 512 4.98 12.87 13.44
C ILE A 512 4.76 11.44 12.96
N TYR A 513 3.86 11.23 11.99
CA TYR A 513 3.58 9.94 11.36
C TYR A 513 3.30 10.11 9.86
N LEU A 514 2.06 9.88 9.41
CA LEU A 514 1.63 9.94 8.00
C LEU A 514 0.54 11.01 7.76
N GLU A 515 0.25 11.86 8.75
CA GLU A 515 -0.73 12.94 8.66
C GLU A 515 -0.38 13.96 7.56
N GLU A 516 -1.32 14.79 7.15
CA GLU A 516 -0.95 15.97 6.37
C GLU A 516 -0.24 17.00 7.24
N LEU A 517 0.78 17.67 6.69
CA LEU A 517 1.45 18.75 7.41
C LEU A 517 0.55 19.99 7.40
N THR A 518 0.08 20.36 8.58
CA THR A 518 -0.73 21.56 8.82
C THR A 518 0.02 22.52 9.77
N PRO A 519 -0.28 23.83 9.78
CA PRO A 519 0.37 24.79 10.69
C PRO A 519 -0.20 24.64 12.12
N TRP A 520 0.05 23.49 12.75
CA TRP A 520 -0.62 23.10 13.98
C TRP A 520 -0.04 23.77 15.21
N ARG A 521 1.17 24.35 15.21
CA ARG A 521 1.74 24.93 16.43
C ARG A 521 1.00 26.17 16.87
N SER A 522 0.88 27.17 15.99
CA SER A 522 0.17 28.40 16.32
C SER A 522 -1.30 28.11 16.64
N PHE A 523 -1.94 27.22 15.89
CA PHE A 523 -3.32 26.80 16.13
C PHE A 523 -3.48 26.16 17.51
N ILE A 524 -2.65 25.16 17.85
CA ILE A 524 -2.67 24.50 19.17
C ILE A 524 -2.44 25.51 20.28
N CYS A 525 -1.44 26.39 20.14
CA CYS A 525 -1.18 27.44 21.13
C CYS A 525 -2.37 28.40 21.31
N SER A 526 -3.18 28.62 20.28
CA SER A 526 -4.41 29.44 20.41
C SER A 526 -5.58 28.70 21.08
N CYS A 527 -5.55 27.37 21.14
CA CYS A 527 -6.62 26.54 21.69
C CYS A 527 -6.61 26.44 23.23
N PHE A 528 -5.49 26.79 23.88
CA PHE A 528 -5.29 26.60 25.31
C PHE A 528 -4.99 27.93 26.02
N SER A 529 -5.48 28.06 27.24
CA SER A 529 -5.12 29.17 28.14
C SER A 529 -3.66 29.09 28.60
N GLU A 530 -3.09 30.19 29.09
CA GLU A 530 -1.72 30.19 29.62
C GLU A 530 -1.59 29.27 30.85
N GLU A 531 -2.65 29.16 31.66
CA GLU A 531 -2.71 28.23 32.80
C GLU A 531 -2.66 26.77 32.35
N GLU A 532 -3.41 26.40 31.30
CA GLU A 532 -3.38 25.05 30.73
C GLU A 532 -2.02 24.73 30.11
N LYS A 533 -1.45 25.66 29.33
CA LYS A 533 -0.10 25.51 28.76
C LYS A 533 0.93 25.28 29.86
N TYR A 534 0.90 26.11 30.91
CA TYR A 534 1.80 25.96 32.06
C TYR A 534 1.63 24.61 32.76
N ALA A 535 0.38 24.16 32.95
CA ALA A 535 0.10 22.87 33.56
C ALA A 535 0.62 21.70 32.70
N PHE A 536 0.42 21.74 31.38
CA PHE A 536 0.92 20.74 30.45
C PHE A 536 2.45 20.71 30.39
N THR A 537 3.13 21.86 30.38
CA THR A 537 4.60 21.93 30.45
C THR A 537 5.14 21.34 31.76
N ARG A 538 4.45 21.56 32.88
CA ARG A 538 4.84 21.01 34.20
C ARG A 538 4.54 19.52 34.34
N ARG A 539 3.49 19.03 33.69
CA ARG A 539 3.05 17.63 33.75
C ARG A 539 2.44 17.21 32.40
N PRO A 540 3.28 16.73 31.45
CA PRO A 540 2.84 16.38 30.10
C PRO A 540 1.73 15.32 30.05
N GLU A 541 1.61 14.46 31.06
CA GLU A 541 0.52 13.46 31.17
C GLU A 541 -0.88 14.08 31.08
N LEU A 542 -1.06 15.31 31.59
CA LEU A 542 -2.35 16.02 31.57
C LEU A 542 -2.85 16.28 30.15
N VAL A 543 -1.97 16.28 29.15
CA VAL A 543 -2.34 16.36 27.73
C VAL A 543 -3.15 15.13 27.32
N TRP A 544 -2.76 13.94 27.77
CA TRP A 544 -3.50 12.71 27.46
C TRP A 544 -4.87 12.72 28.13
N ASP A 545 -4.95 13.12 29.41
CA ASP A 545 -6.21 13.28 30.13
C ASP A 545 -7.17 14.25 29.43
N TYR A 546 -6.64 15.37 28.91
CA TYR A 546 -7.41 16.30 28.09
C TYR A 546 -7.95 15.62 26.83
N ILE A 547 -7.11 14.89 26.11
CA ILE A 547 -7.48 14.23 24.86
C ILE A 547 -8.57 13.19 25.11
N GLU A 548 -8.42 12.34 26.12
CA GLU A 548 -9.43 11.32 26.47
C GLU A 548 -10.78 11.92 26.85
N LYS A 549 -10.76 13.04 27.57
CA LYS A 549 -11.98 13.74 28.00
C LYS A 549 -12.69 14.44 26.86
N ASN A 550 -11.95 15.03 25.92
CA ASN A 550 -12.50 15.99 24.95
C ASN A 550 -12.62 15.44 23.52
N ILE A 551 -11.85 14.42 23.15
CA ILE A 551 -11.87 13.88 21.79
C ILE A 551 -12.69 12.60 21.75
N ARG A 552 -13.74 12.60 20.93
CA ARG A 552 -14.63 11.45 20.71
C ARG A 552 -14.20 10.65 19.47
N TYR A 553 -14.70 9.42 19.35
CA TYR A 553 -14.48 8.58 18.19
C TYR A 553 -15.49 7.45 18.15
N ASP A 554 -16.02 7.16 16.97
CA ASP A 554 -16.79 5.97 16.66
C ASP A 554 -16.31 5.46 15.30
N ALA A 555 -15.69 4.29 15.31
CA ALA A 555 -15.17 3.66 14.10
C ALA A 555 -16.25 3.48 13.02
N ARG A 556 -17.53 3.29 13.41
CA ARG A 556 -18.63 3.09 12.44
C ARG A 556 -18.89 4.32 11.56
N LEU A 557 -18.41 5.50 11.95
CA LEU A 557 -18.68 6.77 11.28
C LEU A 557 -17.44 7.41 10.65
N ASP A 558 -16.28 6.78 10.76
CA ASP A 558 -15.02 7.38 10.34
C ASP A 558 -14.12 6.35 9.66
N TYR A 559 -13.32 6.78 8.68
CA TYR A 559 -12.45 5.91 7.92
C TYR A 559 -11.06 5.83 8.56
N SER A 560 -10.81 4.76 9.31
CA SER A 560 -9.61 4.62 10.16
C SER A 560 -8.28 4.62 9.40
N ALA A 561 -8.30 4.26 8.11
CA ALA A 561 -7.12 4.28 7.25
C ALA A 561 -6.66 5.70 6.90
N VAL A 562 -7.51 6.72 7.09
CA VAL A 562 -7.15 8.13 6.92
C VAL A 562 -6.44 8.63 8.18
N CYS A 563 -5.24 9.18 8.00
CA CYS A 563 -4.46 9.74 9.09
C CYS A 563 -4.89 11.19 9.37
N GLY A 564 -5.66 11.40 10.45
CA GLY A 564 -6.14 12.73 10.83
C GLY A 564 -5.06 13.73 11.25
N THR A 565 -5.35 15.01 11.05
CA THR A 565 -4.46 16.10 11.47
C THR A 565 -4.75 16.56 12.90
N PRO A 566 -3.77 17.16 13.61
CA PRO A 566 -4.02 17.77 14.91
C PRO A 566 -5.09 18.87 14.88
N ILE A 567 -5.13 19.67 13.80
CA ILE A 567 -6.09 20.78 13.65
C ILE A 567 -7.51 20.22 13.50
N GLY A 568 -7.74 19.30 12.55
CA GLY A 568 -9.07 18.73 12.32
C GLY A 568 -9.62 18.02 13.55
N CYS A 569 -8.74 17.28 14.25
CA CYS A 569 -9.08 16.63 15.51
C CYS A 569 -9.54 17.62 16.59
N LEU A 570 -8.83 18.74 16.77
CA LEU A 570 -9.17 19.74 17.78
C LEU A 570 -10.40 20.59 17.42
N LYS A 571 -10.62 20.86 16.13
CA LYS A 571 -11.80 21.59 15.64
C LYS A 571 -13.07 20.78 15.85
N LEU A 572 -13.10 19.55 15.34
CA LEU A 572 -14.29 18.70 15.39
C LEU A 572 -14.44 17.95 16.72
N LYS A 573 -13.39 17.93 17.56
CA LYS A 573 -13.34 17.11 18.78
C LYS A 573 -13.55 15.62 18.48
N TRP A 574 -13.01 15.17 17.34
CA TRP A 574 -13.17 13.81 16.82
C TRP A 574 -11.87 13.26 16.25
N GLY A 575 -11.47 12.05 16.66
CA GLY A 575 -10.25 11.44 16.14
C GLY A 575 -10.00 10.04 16.68
N SER A 576 -9.54 9.15 15.78
CA SER A 576 -9.13 7.78 16.10
C SER A 576 -8.02 7.73 17.14
N LEU A 577 -7.74 6.53 17.69
CA LEU A 577 -6.65 6.37 18.65
C LEU A 577 -5.30 6.85 18.07
N LEU A 578 -5.02 6.55 16.79
CA LEU A 578 -3.83 7.06 16.11
C LEU A 578 -3.82 8.59 16.05
N THR A 579 -4.90 9.22 15.60
CA THR A 579 -5.00 10.69 15.56
C THR A 579 -4.81 11.32 16.95
N ARG A 580 -5.32 10.70 18.02
CA ARG A 580 -5.11 11.16 19.40
C ARG A 580 -3.65 11.07 19.84
N LYS A 581 -2.95 10.00 19.47
CA LYS A 581 -1.51 9.84 19.73
C LYS A 581 -0.68 10.89 18.98
N ILE A 582 -1.03 11.18 17.73
CA ILE A 582 -0.42 12.27 16.94
C ILE A 582 -0.70 13.62 17.61
N LEU A 583 -1.95 13.88 18.01
CA LEU A 583 -2.35 15.11 18.69
C LEU A 583 -1.58 15.30 20.01
N PHE A 584 -1.38 14.25 20.80
CA PHE A 584 -0.56 14.31 22.01
C PHE A 584 0.85 14.82 21.70
N VAL A 585 1.53 14.22 20.72
CA VAL A 585 2.87 14.64 20.30
C VAL A 585 2.87 16.09 19.79
N ALA A 586 1.87 16.47 18.99
CA ALA A 586 1.74 17.83 18.47
C ALA A 586 1.55 18.87 19.59
N ILE A 587 0.73 18.56 20.61
CA ILE A 587 0.55 19.44 21.77
C ILE A 587 1.86 19.56 22.56
N CYS A 588 2.51 18.45 22.90
CA CYS A 588 3.80 18.48 23.59
C CYS A 588 4.84 19.32 22.84
N ARG A 589 5.01 19.07 21.53
CA ARG A 589 5.95 19.80 20.69
C ARG A 589 5.60 21.29 20.61
N SER A 590 4.33 21.66 20.53
CA SER A 590 3.88 23.06 20.51
C SER A 590 4.24 23.81 21.80
N LEU A 591 4.36 23.09 22.92
CA LEU A 591 4.70 23.63 24.24
C LEU A 591 6.19 23.49 24.60
N GLY A 592 7.04 23.16 23.63
CA GLY A 592 8.49 23.04 23.83
C GLY A 592 8.95 21.72 24.44
N ILE A 593 8.08 20.71 24.55
CA ILE A 593 8.41 19.38 25.08
C ILE A 593 8.77 18.45 23.91
N PRO A 594 10.01 17.92 23.84
CA PRO A 594 10.35 16.92 22.84
C PRO A 594 9.48 15.67 22.98
N ALA A 595 8.85 15.26 21.89
CA ALA A 595 7.91 14.13 21.89
C ALA A 595 7.96 13.37 20.57
N ARG A 596 7.56 12.09 20.59
CA ARG A 596 7.60 11.20 19.42
C ARG A 596 6.55 10.10 19.49
N LEU A 597 6.34 9.41 18.38
CA LEU A 597 5.76 8.07 18.38
C LEU A 597 6.88 7.05 18.35
N ARG A 598 6.88 6.09 19.27
CA ARG A 598 7.79 4.94 19.25
C ARG A 598 7.52 4.12 17.99
N ARG A 599 8.54 3.90 17.15
CA ARG A 599 8.38 3.27 15.83
C ARG A 599 7.74 1.87 15.88
N SER A 600 8.14 1.04 16.83
CA SER A 600 7.70 -0.35 16.91
C SER A 600 6.23 -0.53 17.31
N THR A 601 5.72 0.33 18.20
CA THR A 601 4.39 0.17 18.82
C THR A 601 3.44 1.36 18.55
N ILE A 602 3.93 2.41 17.89
CA ILE A 602 3.22 3.66 17.64
C ILE A 602 2.68 4.25 18.96
N GLN A 603 3.42 4.08 20.06
CA GLN A 603 3.05 4.68 21.35
C GLN A 603 3.59 6.12 21.45
N PRO A 604 2.79 7.07 21.93
CA PRO A 604 3.25 8.44 22.15
C PRO A 604 4.18 8.51 23.37
N GLU A 605 5.30 9.18 23.21
CA GLU A 605 6.30 9.39 24.25
C GLU A 605 6.71 10.86 24.31
N TYR A 606 7.05 11.33 25.50
CA TYR A 606 7.66 12.64 25.74
C TYR A 606 8.98 12.49 26.51
N LEU A 607 9.88 13.44 26.33
CA LEU A 607 11.17 13.44 27.00
C LEU A 607 11.04 14.00 28.42
N GLU A 608 11.46 13.24 29.41
CA GLU A 608 11.51 13.64 30.81
C GLU A 608 12.81 13.10 31.44
N ASN A 609 13.60 13.98 32.07
CA ASN A 609 14.87 13.62 32.72
C ASN A 609 15.86 12.86 31.81
N GLY A 610 15.86 13.14 30.50
CA GLY A 610 16.73 12.49 29.52
C GLY A 610 16.21 11.17 28.95
N GLU A 611 15.03 10.71 29.39
CA GLU A 611 14.41 9.45 28.92
C GLU A 611 13.05 9.71 28.27
N PHE A 612 12.72 8.97 27.21
CA PHE A 612 11.39 8.99 26.62
C PHE A 612 10.41 8.13 27.42
N ARG A 613 9.28 8.70 27.81
CA ARG A 613 8.25 8.05 28.62
C ARG A 613 6.87 8.19 27.98
N ALA A 614 6.07 7.13 28.05
CA ALA A 614 4.66 7.16 27.67
C ALA A 614 3.81 7.80 28.78
N PRO A 615 2.72 8.52 28.45
CA PRO A 615 1.81 9.08 29.46
C PRO A 615 1.11 7.96 30.23
N ALA A 616 1.05 8.05 31.57
CA ALA A 616 0.52 6.99 32.42
C ALA A 616 -0.93 6.57 32.09
N GLY A 617 -1.78 7.51 31.64
CA GLY A 617 -3.17 7.23 31.25
C GLY A 617 -3.33 6.41 29.96
N LEU A 618 -2.26 6.17 29.20
CA LEU A 618 -2.30 5.34 27.98
C LEU A 618 -2.59 3.87 28.29
N HIS A 619 -2.10 3.39 29.43
CA HIS A 619 -2.43 2.09 29.97
C HIS A 619 -3.59 2.31 30.96
N GLY A 620 -4.69 1.57 30.83
CA GLY A 620 -5.87 1.75 31.70
C GLY A 620 -5.49 1.85 33.18
N LYS A 621 -6.36 2.50 33.98
CA LYS A 621 -6.14 2.95 35.38
C LYS A 621 -5.57 1.94 36.41
N ASP A 622 -5.27 0.70 36.02
CA ASP A 622 -4.83 -0.41 36.86
C ASP A 622 -3.31 -0.69 36.84
N SER A 623 -2.49 0.09 36.12
CA SER A 623 -1.01 -0.09 36.11
C SER A 623 -0.27 1.13 36.66
N PRO A 624 0.24 1.08 37.91
CA PRO A 624 0.96 2.21 38.50
C PRO A 624 2.38 2.37 37.94
N GLY A 625 2.65 3.53 37.35
CA GLY A 625 3.78 4.41 37.67
C GLY A 625 5.22 4.00 37.34
N CYS A 626 5.50 2.77 36.89
CA CYS A 626 6.81 2.39 36.37
C CYS A 626 6.58 1.50 35.15
N LEU A 627 7.12 1.88 33.99
CA LEU A 627 7.08 0.99 32.82
C LEU A 627 7.72 -0.34 33.22
N PRO A 628 7.03 -1.49 33.05
CA PRO A 628 7.64 -2.79 33.31
C PRO A 628 8.93 -2.91 32.49
N ALA A 629 9.98 -3.50 33.08
CA ALA A 629 11.25 -3.70 32.37
C ALA A 629 10.99 -4.43 31.04
N PRO A 630 11.57 -3.98 29.91
CA PRO A 630 11.34 -4.62 28.62
C PRO A 630 11.84 -6.06 28.65
N ALA A 631 11.16 -6.93 27.92
CA ALA A 631 11.66 -8.25 27.57
C ALA A 631 12.66 -8.11 26.41
N LEU A 632 13.71 -8.92 26.41
CA LEU A 632 14.69 -9.01 25.33
C LEU A 632 14.44 -10.30 24.56
N LEU A 633 14.05 -10.19 23.29
CA LEU A 633 13.91 -11.32 22.38
C LEU A 633 15.10 -11.34 21.42
N THR A 634 15.95 -12.35 21.51
CA THR A 634 17.03 -12.62 20.56
C THR A 634 16.53 -13.61 19.51
N LEU A 635 16.52 -13.18 18.25
CA LEU A 635 16.28 -14.02 17.09
C LEU A 635 17.62 -14.51 16.56
N GLU A 636 17.73 -15.81 16.31
CA GLU A 636 18.95 -16.45 15.81
C GLU A 636 18.69 -17.00 14.40
N ALA A 637 19.59 -16.72 13.47
CA ALA A 637 19.54 -17.31 12.14
C ALA A 637 20.03 -18.78 12.21
N PRO A 638 19.36 -19.73 11.55
CA PRO A 638 19.75 -21.13 11.61
C PRO A 638 21.12 -21.37 10.95
N GLU A 639 21.96 -22.23 11.55
CA GLU A 639 23.34 -22.47 11.10
C GLU A 639 23.45 -22.88 9.62
N ALA A 640 22.50 -23.67 9.11
CA ALA A 640 22.45 -24.12 7.71
C ALA A 640 22.24 -22.96 6.69
N GLN A 641 21.86 -21.78 7.19
CA GLN A 641 21.53 -20.57 6.44
C GLN A 641 22.31 -19.36 6.95
N SER A 642 23.42 -19.57 7.67
CA SER A 642 24.36 -18.49 8.01
C SER A 642 24.77 -17.74 6.72
N GLY A 643 24.45 -16.45 6.67
CA GLY A 643 24.61 -15.58 5.50
C GLY A 643 23.34 -15.30 4.65
N GLU A 644 22.19 -15.92 4.94
CA GLU A 644 20.89 -15.56 4.35
C GLU A 644 20.34 -14.29 5.00
N LYS A 645 19.78 -13.36 4.19
CA LYS A 645 19.31 -12.07 4.69
C LYS A 645 17.87 -12.19 5.18
N TRP A 646 17.67 -12.05 6.48
CA TRP A 646 16.35 -11.95 7.11
C TRP A 646 15.82 -10.52 7.01
N ASN A 647 14.94 -10.28 6.04
CA ASN A 647 14.32 -8.98 5.77
C ASN A 647 12.94 -8.91 6.42
N TYR A 648 12.79 -7.99 7.38
CA TYR A 648 11.50 -7.72 8.02
C TYR A 648 10.46 -7.27 6.99
N GLY A 649 9.28 -7.89 6.98
CA GLY A 649 8.22 -7.60 6.02
C GLY A 649 8.41 -8.23 4.64
N GLN A 650 9.38 -9.14 4.47
CA GLN A 650 9.51 -9.98 3.28
C GLN A 650 9.49 -11.45 3.66
N ASN A 651 10.45 -11.89 4.48
CA ASN A 651 10.60 -13.29 4.86
C ASN A 651 10.39 -13.56 6.35
N TRP A 652 10.28 -12.52 7.19
CA TRP A 652 9.80 -12.66 8.56
C TRP A 652 9.08 -11.42 9.09
N THR A 653 8.14 -11.64 10.02
CA THR A 653 7.55 -10.59 10.85
C THR A 653 7.26 -11.09 12.26
N ILE A 654 7.04 -10.15 13.19
CA ILE A 654 6.56 -10.45 14.54
C ILE A 654 5.36 -9.56 14.85
N GLY A 655 4.27 -10.16 15.32
CA GLY A 655 3.08 -9.45 15.78
C GLY A 655 2.79 -9.70 17.25
N LYS A 656 2.28 -8.68 17.95
CA LYS A 656 1.82 -8.76 19.33
C LYS A 656 0.32 -9.01 19.36
N LEU A 657 -0.14 -9.90 20.23
CA LEU A 657 -1.56 -10.12 20.47
C LEU A 657 -2.20 -8.87 21.10
N GLU A 658 -3.09 -8.21 20.37
CA GLU A 658 -3.91 -7.09 20.84
C GLU A 658 -5.40 -7.42 20.65
N GLY A 659 -6.15 -7.47 21.76
CA GLY A 659 -7.55 -7.89 21.73
C GLY A 659 -7.72 -9.31 21.21
N THR A 660 -8.28 -9.46 19.99
CA THR A 660 -8.58 -10.76 19.36
C THR A 660 -7.75 -11.02 18.10
N GLY A 661 -6.64 -10.30 17.90
CA GLY A 661 -5.76 -10.48 16.75
C GLY A 661 -4.30 -10.16 17.05
N PHE A 662 -3.40 -10.69 16.24
CA PHE A 662 -1.99 -10.28 16.28
C PHE A 662 -1.78 -9.07 15.38
N CYS A 663 -1.34 -7.97 15.97
CA CYS A 663 -0.94 -6.75 15.28
C CYS A 663 0.56 -6.79 15.00
N THR A 664 0.94 -6.79 13.73
CA THR A 664 2.35 -6.78 13.29
C THR A 664 3.04 -5.50 13.78
N LEU A 665 4.26 -5.65 14.31
CA LEU A 665 5.04 -4.54 14.84
C LEU A 665 5.85 -3.83 13.74
N GLY A 666 6.20 -2.56 13.94
CA GLY A 666 6.96 -1.79 12.95
C GLY A 666 8.48 -1.91 13.14
N TYR A 667 9.12 -2.84 12.44
CA TYR A 667 10.58 -3.03 12.44
C TYR A 667 11.20 -2.95 11.03
N GLU A 668 10.56 -2.24 10.11
CA GLU A 668 11.09 -2.06 8.76
C GLU A 668 12.51 -1.48 8.77
N GLY A 669 13.41 -2.08 7.99
CA GLY A 669 14.82 -1.69 7.92
C GLY A 669 15.70 -2.20 9.07
N ILE A 670 15.17 -2.99 10.01
CA ILE A 670 16.00 -3.66 11.02
C ILE A 670 16.88 -4.72 10.36
N CYS A 671 18.12 -4.84 10.82
CA CYS A 671 19.10 -5.78 10.28
C CYS A 671 19.66 -6.66 11.39
N PHE A 672 19.95 -7.92 11.06
CA PHE A 672 20.71 -8.83 11.92
C PHE A 672 22.16 -8.35 12.02
N SER A 673 22.75 -8.49 13.20
CA SER A 673 24.17 -8.27 13.45
C SER A 673 24.88 -9.62 13.48
N GLY A 674 25.43 -10.04 12.33
CA GLY A 674 25.86 -11.42 12.13
C GLY A 674 24.64 -12.34 12.07
N ASP A 675 24.62 -13.40 12.86
CA ASP A 675 23.54 -14.39 12.89
C ASP A 675 22.48 -14.13 13.96
N SER A 676 22.45 -12.92 14.56
CA SER A 676 21.46 -12.61 15.61
C SER A 676 20.88 -11.20 15.53
N LEU A 677 19.65 -11.05 16.04
CA LEU A 677 18.96 -9.77 16.20
C LEU A 677 18.26 -9.74 17.55
N THR A 678 18.49 -8.71 18.37
CA THR A 678 17.79 -8.55 19.65
C THR A 678 16.75 -7.43 19.57
N LEU A 679 15.53 -7.74 20.00
CA LEU A 679 14.38 -6.84 20.05
C LEU A 679 14.00 -6.55 21.50
N GLU A 680 13.76 -5.28 21.81
CA GLU A 680 13.11 -4.87 23.06
C GLU A 680 11.59 -4.88 22.89
N LEU A 681 10.90 -5.71 23.67
CA LEU A 681 9.47 -5.98 23.57
C LEU A 681 8.78 -5.81 24.94
N GLU A 682 7.50 -5.47 24.92
CA GLU A 682 6.69 -5.46 26.15
C GLU A 682 6.33 -6.89 26.59
N ALA A 683 5.93 -7.06 27.85
CA ALA A 683 5.30 -8.31 28.27
C ALA A 683 4.02 -8.55 27.46
N GLY A 684 3.83 -9.77 26.96
CA GLY A 684 2.71 -10.10 26.08
C GLY A 684 2.86 -11.42 25.36
N VAL A 685 1.91 -11.73 24.48
CA VAL A 685 1.94 -12.91 23.59
C VAL A 685 2.27 -12.43 22.18
N TYR A 686 3.18 -13.14 21.52
CA TYR A 686 3.72 -12.79 20.22
C TYR A 686 3.55 -13.95 19.24
N ARG A 687 3.37 -13.60 17.97
CA ARG A 687 3.43 -14.54 16.84
C ARG A 687 4.57 -14.13 15.93
N LEU A 688 5.54 -15.00 15.78
CA LEU A 688 6.60 -14.90 14.79
C LEU A 688 6.15 -15.67 13.55
N VAL A 689 6.29 -15.07 12.38
CA VAL A 689 5.96 -15.69 11.09
C VAL A 689 7.20 -15.60 10.20
N THR A 690 7.57 -16.70 9.59
CA THR A 690 8.54 -16.76 8.50
C THR A 690 7.82 -17.23 7.24
N SER A 691 8.22 -16.72 6.08
CA SER A 691 7.65 -17.13 4.79
C SER A 691 8.73 -17.18 3.73
N ARG A 692 8.61 -18.17 2.84
CA ARG A 692 9.42 -18.30 1.64
C ARG A 692 8.53 -18.50 0.44
N ARG A 693 8.68 -17.64 -0.56
CA ARG A 693 7.92 -17.68 -1.80
C ARG A 693 8.52 -18.70 -2.78
N LEU A 694 7.67 -19.53 -3.35
CA LEU A 694 8.02 -20.50 -4.39
C LEU A 694 7.86 -19.87 -5.78
N PRO A 695 8.54 -20.38 -6.81
CA PRO A 695 8.47 -19.87 -8.19
C PRO A 695 7.05 -19.74 -8.78
N ASP A 696 6.14 -20.65 -8.42
CA ASP A 696 4.75 -20.62 -8.86
C ASP A 696 3.89 -19.57 -8.14
N GLY A 697 4.43 -18.92 -7.10
CA GLY A 697 3.75 -17.94 -6.25
C GLY A 697 3.21 -18.51 -4.94
N ASN A 698 3.28 -19.83 -4.74
CA ASN A 698 2.92 -20.47 -3.46
C ASN A 698 3.89 -20.06 -2.36
N GLN A 699 3.49 -20.26 -1.11
CA GLN A 699 4.31 -19.85 0.04
C GLN A 699 4.47 -20.99 1.01
N LEU A 700 5.73 -21.28 1.36
CA LEU A 700 6.07 -22.13 2.48
C LEU A 700 6.27 -21.24 3.71
N ALA A 701 5.35 -21.32 4.65
CA ALA A 701 5.32 -20.49 5.82
C ALA A 701 5.56 -21.32 7.09
N ALA A 702 6.19 -20.70 8.09
CA ALA A 702 6.22 -21.24 9.43
C ALA A 702 5.79 -20.16 10.42
N PHE A 703 5.14 -20.56 11.51
CA PHE A 703 4.83 -19.62 12.58
C PHE A 703 5.00 -20.25 13.96
N SER A 704 5.37 -19.41 14.92
CA SER A 704 5.52 -19.77 16.33
C SER A 704 4.83 -18.74 17.21
N VAL A 705 4.10 -19.20 18.22
CA VAL A 705 3.38 -18.35 19.18
C VAL A 705 3.95 -18.59 20.57
N PHE A 706 4.33 -17.52 21.27
CA PHE A 706 4.95 -17.61 22.59
C PHE A 706 4.66 -16.37 23.45
N GLY A 707 4.77 -16.53 24.78
CA GLY A 707 4.66 -15.42 25.74
C GLY A 707 6.02 -14.88 26.17
N LEU A 708 6.09 -13.59 26.46
CA LEU A 708 7.22 -12.90 27.10
C LEU A 708 6.76 -12.21 28.40
N LYS A 709 7.54 -12.36 29.47
CA LYS A 709 7.38 -11.62 30.73
C LYS A 709 8.23 -10.36 30.76
N SER A 710 7.87 -9.43 31.65
CA SER A 710 8.70 -8.26 31.92
C SER A 710 10.10 -8.68 32.41
N GLY A 711 11.14 -8.09 31.81
CA GLY A 711 12.54 -8.36 32.12
C GLY A 711 13.06 -9.74 31.68
N GLU A 712 12.28 -10.53 30.96
CA GLU A 712 12.70 -11.84 30.43
C GLU A 712 13.65 -11.68 29.25
N CYS A 713 14.73 -12.46 29.22
CA CYS A 713 15.55 -12.65 28.01
C CYS A 713 15.21 -14.00 27.39
N ARG A 714 14.88 -14.02 26.11
CA ARG A 714 14.47 -15.22 25.38
C ARG A 714 15.16 -15.31 24.03
N ALA A 715 15.67 -16.48 23.68
CA ALA A 715 16.21 -16.77 22.35
C ALA A 715 15.24 -17.64 21.53
N VAL A 716 15.10 -17.32 20.24
CA VAL A 716 14.30 -18.09 19.28
C VAL A 716 15.08 -18.21 17.97
N GLU A 717 15.42 -19.44 17.59
CA GLU A 717 15.96 -19.73 16.27
C GLU A 717 14.86 -19.66 15.22
N LEU A 718 15.13 -18.94 14.12
CA LEU A 718 14.20 -18.79 13.00
C LEU A 718 14.13 -20.10 12.20
N LEU A 719 12.91 -20.50 11.83
CA LEU A 719 12.70 -21.62 10.93
C LEU A 719 12.44 -21.12 9.52
N SER A 720 13.34 -21.42 8.61
CA SER A 720 13.07 -21.32 7.18
C SER A 720 12.44 -22.64 6.73
N GLY A 721 11.34 -22.57 5.99
CA GLY A 721 10.66 -23.77 5.52
C GLY A 721 11.60 -24.68 4.73
N GLU A 722 11.66 -25.96 5.09
CA GLU A 722 12.48 -26.93 4.37
C GLU A 722 11.82 -27.27 3.02
N ASN A 723 12.61 -27.25 1.95
CA ASN A 723 12.25 -27.92 0.70
C ASN A 723 13.53 -28.34 -0.04
N ASP A 724 13.57 -29.59 -0.49
CA ASP A 724 14.62 -30.14 -1.33
C ASP A 724 14.74 -29.33 -2.64
N GLU A 725 15.97 -29.18 -3.16
CA GLU A 725 16.25 -28.55 -4.46
C GLU A 725 15.37 -29.08 -5.60
N LYS A 726 14.96 -30.35 -5.50
CA LYS A 726 14.08 -31.03 -6.46
C LYS A 726 12.68 -30.43 -6.51
N THR A 727 12.11 -29.97 -5.40
CA THR A 727 10.73 -29.44 -5.35
C THR A 727 10.67 -28.00 -5.85
N MET A 728 11.71 -27.19 -5.64
CA MET A 728 11.76 -25.81 -6.17
C MET A 728 11.97 -25.76 -7.69
N LEU A 729 12.71 -26.71 -8.25
CA LEU A 729 13.12 -26.71 -9.66
C LEU A 729 12.34 -27.70 -10.53
N SER A 730 11.50 -28.58 -9.96
CA SER A 730 10.75 -29.60 -10.71
C SER A 730 9.79 -29.02 -11.74
N ASP A 731 9.23 -27.83 -11.48
CA ASP A 731 8.24 -27.20 -12.34
C ASP A 731 8.84 -26.28 -13.43
N TYR A 732 10.15 -26.01 -13.37
CA TYR A 732 10.87 -25.18 -14.33
C TYR A 732 11.95 -26.01 -15.03
N PRO A 733 11.57 -26.92 -15.94
CA PRO A 733 12.55 -27.70 -16.68
C PRO A 733 13.43 -26.73 -17.46
N ALA A 734 14.74 -26.94 -17.39
CA ALA A 734 15.67 -26.13 -18.16
C ALA A 734 15.34 -26.25 -19.66
N ARG A 735 15.15 -25.11 -20.33
CA ARG A 735 14.82 -25.06 -21.75
C ARG A 735 15.97 -24.46 -22.53
N GLU A 736 16.20 -24.97 -23.72
CA GLU A 736 17.19 -24.38 -24.62
C GLU A 736 16.54 -23.24 -25.39
N LEU A 737 17.07 -22.03 -25.21
CA LEU A 737 16.63 -20.84 -25.92
C LEU A 737 17.04 -20.94 -27.39
N PRO A 738 16.21 -20.39 -28.30
CA PRO A 738 16.55 -20.35 -29.72
C PRO A 738 17.76 -19.46 -29.95
N GLU A 739 18.34 -19.48 -31.16
CA GLU A 739 19.36 -18.50 -31.49
C GLU A 739 18.71 -17.11 -31.59
N LEU A 740 19.09 -16.25 -30.66
CA LEU A 740 18.59 -14.88 -30.52
C LEU A 740 19.75 -13.91 -30.68
N PHE A 741 19.45 -12.71 -31.12
CA PHE A 741 20.44 -11.67 -31.35
C PHE A 741 20.05 -10.41 -30.61
N LEU A 742 21.06 -9.78 -30.01
CA LEU A 742 20.95 -8.51 -29.30
C LEU A 742 22.01 -7.54 -29.83
N TRP A 743 21.76 -6.25 -29.67
CA TRP A 743 22.67 -5.19 -30.11
C TRP A 743 23.35 -4.56 -28.91
N ASP A 744 24.67 -4.43 -28.92
CA ASP A 744 25.36 -3.69 -27.87
C ASP A 744 25.23 -2.17 -28.04
N VAL A 745 25.83 -1.41 -27.12
CA VAL A 745 25.87 0.06 -27.16
C VAL A 745 26.59 0.66 -28.37
N SER A 746 27.44 -0.11 -29.05
CA SER A 746 28.10 0.30 -30.29
C SER A 746 27.26 0.00 -31.54
N GLY A 747 26.17 -0.76 -31.38
CA GLY A 747 25.30 -1.22 -32.47
C GLY A 747 25.75 -2.51 -33.13
N GLU A 748 26.71 -3.23 -32.55
CA GLU A 748 27.15 -4.53 -33.06
C GLU A 748 26.14 -5.62 -32.67
N ARG A 749 25.79 -6.48 -33.64
CA ARG A 749 24.86 -7.60 -33.45
C ARG A 749 25.62 -8.79 -32.85
N GLN A 750 25.21 -9.23 -31.66
CA GLN A 750 25.79 -10.36 -30.95
C GLN A 750 24.75 -11.46 -30.71
N SER A 751 25.14 -12.73 -30.77
CA SER A 751 24.25 -13.84 -30.45
C SER A 751 24.12 -14.02 -28.94
N LEU A 752 22.93 -14.37 -28.45
CA LEU A 752 22.68 -14.59 -27.02
C LEU A 752 23.64 -15.63 -26.45
N ALA A 753 23.92 -16.71 -27.18
CA ALA A 753 24.87 -17.74 -26.79
C ALA A 753 26.29 -17.19 -26.52
N HIS A 754 26.74 -16.22 -27.31
CA HIS A 754 28.02 -15.55 -27.07
C HIS A 754 27.95 -14.66 -25.82
N ILE A 755 26.83 -13.96 -25.64
CA ILE A 755 26.61 -13.07 -24.49
C ILE A 755 26.61 -13.88 -23.19
N THR A 756 25.87 -14.98 -23.11
CA THR A 756 25.72 -15.83 -21.91
C THR A 756 26.76 -16.95 -21.81
N GLY A 757 27.71 -17.05 -22.74
CA GLY A 757 28.76 -18.08 -22.76
C GLY A 757 29.82 -17.96 -21.66
N ARG A 758 29.69 -16.99 -20.73
CA ARG A 758 30.66 -16.69 -19.67
C ARG A 758 30.30 -17.27 -18.30
N GLY A 759 29.18 -17.99 -18.20
CA GLY A 759 28.73 -18.60 -16.94
C GLY A 759 27.25 -18.36 -16.69
N THR A 760 26.86 -18.23 -15.42
CA THR A 760 25.47 -17.97 -15.05
C THR A 760 25.17 -16.48 -15.17
N ALA A 761 24.09 -16.12 -15.86
CA ALA A 761 23.71 -14.73 -16.08
C ALA A 761 22.20 -14.54 -15.97
N LEU A 762 21.79 -13.37 -15.49
CA LEU A 762 20.41 -12.89 -15.56
C LEU A 762 20.24 -12.06 -16.83
N VAL A 763 19.48 -12.58 -17.79
CA VAL A 763 19.02 -11.81 -18.95
C VAL A 763 17.72 -11.12 -18.57
N ALA A 764 17.77 -9.81 -18.40
CA ALA A 764 16.64 -8.99 -17.97
C ALA A 764 16.21 -8.07 -19.12
N PHE A 765 15.09 -8.40 -19.78
CA PHE A 765 14.43 -7.50 -20.72
C PHE A 765 13.58 -6.50 -19.95
N LEU A 766 13.82 -5.21 -20.12
CA LEU A 766 13.29 -4.15 -19.26
C LEU A 766 12.50 -3.11 -20.07
N GLY A 767 11.44 -2.57 -19.47
CA GLY A 767 10.80 -1.32 -19.89
C GLY A 767 11.04 -0.23 -18.85
N ALA A 768 12.23 0.37 -18.82
CA ALA A 768 12.61 1.28 -17.74
C ALA A 768 11.69 2.51 -17.68
N GLY A 769 11.19 2.86 -16.50
CA GLY A 769 10.22 3.93 -16.28
C GLY A 769 8.75 3.51 -16.32
N GLU A 770 8.48 2.22 -16.58
CA GLU A 770 7.14 1.64 -16.58
C GLU A 770 6.98 0.66 -15.41
N GLU A 771 5.79 0.59 -14.80
CA GLU A 771 5.43 -0.59 -14.02
C GLU A 771 5.22 -1.77 -14.98
N PRO A 772 5.61 -3.00 -14.62
CA PRO A 772 6.22 -3.41 -13.35
C PRO A 772 7.76 -3.39 -13.31
N THR A 773 8.43 -2.84 -14.33
CA THR A 773 9.91 -2.84 -14.43
C THR A 773 10.58 -2.04 -13.30
N GLU A 774 9.98 -0.93 -12.87
CA GLU A 774 10.51 -0.11 -11.78
C GLU A 774 10.63 -0.89 -10.45
N HIS A 775 9.73 -1.84 -10.17
CA HIS A 775 9.84 -2.71 -8.99
C HIS A 775 11.11 -3.56 -9.04
N VAL A 776 11.36 -4.24 -10.16
CA VAL A 776 12.55 -5.08 -10.34
C VAL A 776 13.85 -4.25 -10.26
N LEU A 777 13.86 -3.05 -10.83
CA LEU A 777 15.03 -2.17 -10.74
C LEU A 777 15.29 -1.69 -9.31
N ASN A 778 14.25 -1.43 -8.52
CA ASN A 778 14.40 -1.09 -7.10
C ASN A 778 14.88 -2.30 -6.29
N GLU A 779 14.35 -3.51 -6.55
CA GLU A 779 14.86 -4.74 -5.93
C GLU A 779 16.34 -4.97 -6.25
N LEU A 780 16.75 -4.83 -7.52
CA LEU A 780 18.15 -4.96 -7.91
C LEU A 780 19.06 -3.94 -7.18
N ASN A 781 18.54 -2.73 -6.91
CA ASN A 781 19.24 -1.76 -6.07
C ASN A 781 19.36 -2.25 -4.62
N ASP A 782 18.27 -2.73 -4.02
CA ASP A 782 18.22 -3.18 -2.64
C ASP A 782 19.11 -4.42 -2.38
N TYR A 783 19.25 -5.26 -3.40
CA TYR A 783 20.04 -6.49 -3.39
C TYR A 783 21.41 -6.37 -4.09
N ALA A 784 21.88 -5.16 -4.40
CA ALA A 784 23.08 -4.96 -5.20
C ALA A 784 24.34 -5.63 -4.61
N GLU A 785 24.51 -5.59 -3.28
CA GLU A 785 25.68 -6.18 -2.61
C GLU A 785 25.67 -7.71 -2.70
N GLN A 786 24.51 -8.33 -2.49
CA GLN A 786 24.31 -9.77 -2.58
C GLN A 786 24.50 -10.25 -4.01
N TRP A 787 23.96 -9.50 -4.97
CA TRP A 787 24.13 -9.80 -6.38
C TRP A 787 25.60 -9.79 -6.77
N ASN A 788 26.34 -8.75 -6.40
CA ASN A 788 27.77 -8.65 -6.66
C ASN A 788 28.55 -9.81 -6.03
N GLY A 789 28.15 -10.26 -4.83
CA GLY A 789 28.73 -11.44 -4.17
C GLY A 789 28.35 -12.79 -4.80
N SER A 790 27.27 -12.85 -5.59
CA SER A 790 26.82 -14.08 -6.25
C SER A 790 27.74 -14.51 -7.40
N GLY A 791 28.44 -13.58 -8.03
CA GLY A 791 29.26 -13.83 -9.23
C GLY A 791 28.46 -14.06 -10.51
N ALA A 792 27.13 -13.90 -10.50
CA ALA A 792 26.30 -13.94 -11.70
C ALA A 792 26.31 -12.58 -12.42
N GLU A 793 26.45 -12.59 -13.75
CA GLU A 793 26.39 -11.36 -14.55
C GLU A 793 24.93 -10.91 -14.78
N ILE A 794 24.72 -9.61 -14.97
CA ILE A 794 23.43 -9.06 -15.42
C ILE A 794 23.58 -8.60 -16.87
N ILE A 795 22.69 -9.08 -17.72
CA ILE A 795 22.54 -8.65 -19.11
C ILE A 795 21.21 -7.88 -19.15
N ALA A 796 21.30 -6.56 -19.04
CA ALA A 796 20.14 -5.68 -19.11
C ALA A 796 19.85 -5.35 -20.58
N VAL A 797 18.72 -5.84 -21.07
CA VAL A 797 18.25 -5.67 -22.45
C VAL A 797 17.16 -4.62 -22.47
N LEU A 798 17.47 -3.45 -23.03
CA LEU A 798 16.57 -2.31 -23.14
C LEU A 798 15.85 -2.32 -24.48
N ARG A 799 14.68 -1.68 -24.56
CA ARG A 799 14.01 -1.51 -25.87
C ARG A 799 14.74 -0.49 -26.74
N ARG A 800 15.40 0.49 -26.11
CA ARG A 800 16.01 1.63 -26.80
C ARG A 800 17.06 2.37 -25.95
N PRO A 801 17.99 3.12 -26.59
CA PRO A 801 19.06 3.84 -25.88
C PRO A 801 18.57 4.87 -24.86
N GLU A 802 17.41 5.48 -25.07
CA GLU A 802 16.87 6.54 -24.21
C GLU A 802 16.55 6.04 -22.80
N GLU A 803 16.21 4.75 -22.65
CA GLU A 803 15.94 4.13 -21.35
C GLU A 803 17.16 4.17 -20.42
N LEU A 804 18.38 4.34 -20.94
CA LEU A 804 19.59 4.57 -20.14
C LEU A 804 19.55 5.85 -19.30
N LYS A 805 18.69 6.80 -19.65
CA LYS A 805 18.50 8.04 -18.87
C LYS A 805 17.58 7.84 -17.66
N ASN A 806 16.87 6.70 -17.57
CA ASN A 806 16.01 6.42 -16.44
C ASN A 806 16.82 6.42 -15.13
N ALA A 807 16.33 7.18 -14.14
CA ALA A 807 17.05 7.40 -12.90
C ALA A 807 17.20 6.13 -12.05
N THR A 808 16.19 5.26 -12.04
CA THR A 808 16.21 4.00 -11.27
C THR A 808 17.21 3.01 -11.86
N LEU A 809 17.25 2.90 -13.19
CA LEU A 809 18.27 2.14 -13.92
C LEU A 809 19.67 2.69 -13.66
N GLN A 810 19.87 4.01 -13.76
CA GLN A 810 21.16 4.65 -13.46
C GLN A 810 21.66 4.34 -12.04
N ARG A 811 20.76 4.38 -11.04
CA ARG A 811 21.09 3.99 -9.67
C ARG A 811 21.51 2.52 -9.58
N ALA A 812 20.79 1.62 -10.26
CA ALA A 812 21.13 0.19 -10.28
C ALA A 812 22.51 -0.04 -10.91
N LEU A 813 22.76 0.57 -12.07
CA LEU A 813 24.04 0.49 -12.77
C LEU A 813 25.22 1.04 -11.95
N ALA A 814 24.99 2.05 -11.11
CA ALA A 814 26.01 2.61 -10.24
C ALA A 814 26.38 1.69 -9.06
N ARG A 815 25.47 0.81 -8.63
CA ARG A 815 25.67 -0.10 -7.48
C ARG A 815 26.08 -1.52 -7.87
N LEU A 816 25.73 -1.97 -9.07
CA LEU A 816 26.01 -3.32 -9.57
C LEU A 816 27.35 -3.36 -10.31
N SER A 817 28.20 -4.35 -10.00
CA SER A 817 29.58 -4.41 -10.51
C SER A 817 29.73 -5.05 -11.90
N SER A 818 28.71 -5.76 -12.40
CA SER A 818 28.82 -6.57 -13.63
C SER A 818 27.53 -6.55 -14.45
N VAL A 819 27.16 -5.36 -14.94
CA VAL A 819 26.01 -5.17 -15.84
C VAL A 819 26.48 -4.88 -17.27
N ARG A 820 25.98 -5.63 -18.24
CA ARG A 820 26.15 -5.36 -19.67
C ARG A 820 24.83 -4.91 -20.27
N ILE A 821 24.89 -3.83 -21.05
CA ILE A 821 23.73 -3.24 -21.71
C ILE A 821 23.64 -3.74 -23.14
N TYR A 822 22.45 -4.21 -23.50
CA TYR A 822 22.08 -4.59 -24.86
C TYR A 822 20.71 -4.00 -25.22
N PHE A 823 20.36 -4.09 -26.50
CA PHE A 823 19.08 -3.64 -27.05
C PHE A 823 18.38 -4.76 -27.80
N ASP A 824 17.07 -4.88 -27.58
CA ASP A 824 16.20 -5.78 -28.35
C ASP A 824 15.67 -5.06 -29.60
N ARG A 825 16.00 -5.58 -30.78
CA ARG A 825 15.53 -5.04 -32.08
C ARG A 825 14.81 -6.09 -32.94
N GLU A 826 14.75 -7.34 -32.49
CA GLU A 826 14.20 -8.47 -33.25
C GLU A 826 13.19 -9.27 -32.41
N GLU A 827 12.51 -8.62 -31.47
CA GLU A 827 11.51 -9.22 -30.58
C GLU A 827 12.08 -10.46 -29.85
N ALA A 828 13.35 -10.35 -29.43
CA ALA A 828 14.05 -11.41 -28.72
C ALA A 828 13.38 -11.72 -27.38
N SER A 829 12.80 -10.71 -26.72
CA SER A 829 11.96 -10.84 -25.54
C SER A 829 10.78 -11.79 -25.76
N GLU A 830 9.93 -11.53 -26.75
CA GLU A 830 8.73 -12.35 -27.03
C GLU A 830 9.10 -13.81 -27.34
N LYS A 831 10.13 -14.01 -28.17
CA LYS A 831 10.65 -15.35 -28.52
C LYS A 831 11.20 -16.07 -27.31
N THR A 832 11.90 -15.37 -26.43
CA THR A 832 12.44 -15.93 -25.18
C THR A 832 11.31 -16.34 -24.24
N ALA A 833 10.34 -15.46 -24.03
CA ALA A 833 9.18 -15.71 -23.19
C ALA A 833 8.37 -16.93 -23.68
N ALA A 834 8.05 -16.99 -24.98
CA ALA A 834 7.32 -18.10 -25.56
C ALA A 834 8.03 -19.46 -25.34
N VAL A 835 9.35 -19.51 -25.49
CA VAL A 835 10.12 -20.73 -25.24
C VAL A 835 10.18 -21.07 -23.76
N MET A 836 10.33 -20.08 -22.88
CA MET A 836 10.35 -20.30 -21.43
C MET A 836 8.97 -20.54 -20.82
N GLY A 837 7.89 -20.35 -21.59
CA GLY A 837 6.51 -20.45 -21.09
C GLY A 837 6.08 -19.24 -20.26
N ALA A 838 6.77 -18.11 -20.42
CA ALA A 838 6.41 -16.83 -19.84
C ALA A 838 5.50 -16.05 -20.80
N ASP A 839 4.82 -15.02 -20.31
CA ASP A 839 3.93 -14.18 -21.12
C ASP A 839 4.75 -13.30 -22.08
N PRO A 840 4.63 -13.47 -23.42
CA PRO A 840 5.47 -12.77 -24.38
C PRO A 840 5.13 -11.28 -24.50
N GLU A 841 3.93 -10.85 -24.09
CA GLU A 841 3.53 -9.44 -24.19
C GLU A 841 3.94 -8.61 -22.96
N LYS A 842 4.63 -9.21 -21.98
CA LYS A 842 4.90 -8.59 -20.68
C LYS A 842 6.38 -8.34 -20.42
N LEU A 843 6.66 -7.14 -19.92
CA LEU A 843 7.94 -6.75 -19.35
C LEU A 843 7.79 -6.42 -17.86
N PRO A 844 8.85 -6.55 -17.05
CA PRO A 844 10.15 -7.08 -17.43
C PRO A 844 10.07 -8.61 -17.63
N LEU A 845 10.90 -9.14 -18.53
CA LEU A 845 11.13 -10.57 -18.66
C LEU A 845 12.50 -10.87 -18.07
N LEU A 846 12.50 -11.61 -16.96
CA LEU A 846 13.71 -12.05 -16.28
C LEU A 846 13.96 -13.51 -16.62
N VAL A 847 15.15 -13.83 -17.12
CA VAL A 847 15.56 -15.19 -17.46
C VAL A 847 16.91 -15.48 -16.86
N LEU A 848 16.97 -16.44 -15.95
CA LEU A 848 18.23 -16.95 -15.44
C LEU A 848 18.76 -18.00 -16.42
N THR A 849 19.95 -17.76 -16.96
CA THR A 849 20.61 -18.64 -17.93
C THR A 849 21.88 -19.24 -17.35
N GLU A 850 22.14 -20.52 -17.67
CA GLU A 850 23.44 -21.17 -17.51
C GLU A 850 24.24 -21.14 -18.83
N GLU A 851 25.51 -21.55 -18.79
CA GLU A 851 26.47 -21.50 -19.89
C GLU A 851 25.84 -21.91 -21.24
N GLY A 852 25.94 -21.02 -22.23
CA GLY A 852 25.28 -21.17 -23.53
C GLY A 852 23.85 -20.65 -23.50
N ARG A 853 22.87 -21.39 -24.04
CA ARG A 853 21.48 -20.93 -24.23
C ARG A 853 20.49 -21.59 -23.27
N ARG A 854 20.96 -22.12 -22.15
CA ARG A 854 20.11 -22.93 -21.26
C ARG A 854 19.42 -22.03 -20.24
N GLY A 855 18.15 -21.70 -20.49
CA GLY A 855 17.30 -21.00 -19.52
C GLY A 855 16.84 -21.96 -18.43
N ILE A 856 17.08 -21.61 -17.17
CA ILE A 856 16.76 -22.46 -16.00
C ILE A 856 15.62 -21.92 -15.15
N TYR A 857 15.31 -20.63 -15.27
CA TYR A 857 14.16 -20.00 -14.62
C TYR A 857 13.73 -18.78 -15.44
N SER A 858 12.45 -18.47 -15.43
CA SER A 858 11.94 -17.23 -16.00
C SER A 858 10.69 -16.72 -15.29
N CYS A 859 10.55 -15.41 -15.23
CA CYS A 859 9.29 -14.75 -14.91
C CYS A 859 9.10 -13.51 -15.81
N ALA A 860 7.85 -13.22 -16.18
CA ALA A 860 7.51 -12.09 -17.04
C ALA A 860 6.40 -11.25 -16.42
N GLY A 861 6.53 -9.92 -16.50
CA GLY A 861 5.59 -8.99 -15.89
C GLY A 861 5.82 -8.86 -14.40
N TYR A 862 4.73 -8.75 -13.64
CA TYR A 862 4.79 -8.34 -12.24
C TYR A 862 5.01 -9.50 -11.28
N HIS A 863 6.25 -9.58 -10.79
CA HIS A 863 6.72 -10.57 -9.82
C HIS A 863 7.63 -9.88 -8.80
N VAL A 864 7.05 -9.18 -7.84
CA VAL A 864 7.79 -8.58 -6.73
C VAL A 864 8.41 -9.67 -5.86
N GLY A 865 9.69 -9.50 -5.52
CA GLY A 865 10.55 -10.50 -4.88
C GLY A 865 11.27 -11.42 -5.86
N SER A 866 11.21 -11.15 -7.18
CA SER A 866 11.85 -11.99 -8.19
C SER A 866 13.38 -11.97 -8.11
N VAL A 867 13.99 -10.84 -7.73
CA VAL A 867 15.45 -10.75 -7.57
C VAL A 867 15.92 -11.62 -6.41
N ASP A 868 15.21 -11.59 -5.27
CA ASP A 868 15.50 -12.41 -4.10
C ASP A 868 15.36 -13.90 -4.42
N LEU A 869 14.28 -14.28 -5.11
CA LEU A 869 14.06 -15.66 -5.56
C LEU A 869 15.18 -16.14 -6.50
N ILE A 870 15.62 -15.30 -7.44
CA ILE A 870 16.74 -15.64 -8.34
C ILE A 870 18.04 -15.84 -7.54
N LEU A 871 18.32 -14.99 -6.56
CA LEU A 871 19.48 -15.15 -5.67
C LEU A 871 19.41 -16.44 -4.86
N GLN A 872 18.24 -16.83 -4.37
CA GLN A 872 18.04 -18.11 -3.69
C GLN A 872 18.28 -19.30 -4.62
N ILE A 873 17.78 -19.26 -5.87
CA ILE A 873 18.05 -20.29 -6.88
C ILE A 873 19.55 -20.42 -7.16
N LEU A 874 20.27 -19.29 -7.26
CA LEU A 874 21.73 -19.26 -7.43
C LEU A 874 22.46 -19.90 -6.24
N LEU A 875 22.02 -19.61 -5.01
CA LEU A 875 22.62 -20.16 -3.79
C LEU A 875 22.41 -21.67 -3.67
N LEU A 876 21.18 -22.15 -3.90
CA LEU A 876 20.87 -23.59 -3.88
C LEU A 876 21.77 -24.34 -4.87
N ARG A 877 21.82 -23.91 -6.13
CA ARG A 877 22.66 -24.58 -7.14
C ARG A 877 24.16 -24.58 -6.81
N LYS A 878 24.67 -23.60 -6.06
CA LYS A 878 26.06 -23.64 -5.57
C LYS A 878 26.26 -24.72 -4.49
N LYS A 879 25.26 -24.98 -3.65
CA LYS A 879 25.29 -26.05 -2.64
C LYS A 879 25.21 -27.43 -3.31
N GLY A 880 24.22 -27.68 -4.17
CA GLY A 880 24.11 -28.95 -4.91
C GLY A 880 25.35 -29.31 -5.75
N ARG A 881 26.01 -28.32 -6.40
CA ARG A 881 27.29 -28.55 -7.12
C ARG A 881 28.48 -28.87 -6.21
N LYS A 882 28.48 -28.42 -4.95
CA LYS A 882 29.52 -28.81 -3.97
C LYS A 882 29.30 -30.24 -3.51
N GLU A 883 28.06 -30.61 -3.21
CA GLU A 883 27.68 -31.97 -2.80
C GLU A 883 27.94 -33.00 -3.89
N GLU A 884 27.60 -32.72 -5.16
CA GLU A 884 27.93 -33.61 -6.30
C GLU A 884 29.44 -33.76 -6.54
N ASN A 885 30.22 -32.71 -6.26
CA ASN A 885 31.68 -32.77 -6.38
C ASN A 885 32.31 -33.56 -5.22
N ASP A 886 31.81 -33.42 -4.00
CA ASP A 886 32.26 -34.17 -2.83
C ASP A 886 31.86 -35.65 -2.92
N ASP A 887 30.66 -35.97 -3.42
CA ASP A 887 30.23 -37.35 -3.71
C ASP A 887 31.05 -38.00 -4.84
N ASN A 888 31.40 -37.23 -5.89
CA ASN A 888 32.29 -37.72 -6.93
C ASN A 888 33.75 -37.85 -6.46
N PHE A 889 34.17 -37.07 -5.46
CA PHE A 889 35.49 -37.20 -4.85
C PHE A 889 35.54 -38.46 -3.96
N ASN A 890 34.50 -38.71 -3.17
CA ASN A 890 34.38 -39.90 -2.34
C ASN A 890 34.23 -41.19 -3.18
N ARG A 891 33.47 -41.17 -4.28
CA ARG A 891 33.35 -42.32 -5.21
C ARG A 891 34.60 -42.59 -6.06
N LYS A 892 35.55 -41.64 -6.13
CA LYS A 892 36.89 -41.87 -6.73
C LYS A 892 37.94 -42.28 -5.71
N ALA A 893 37.63 -42.18 -4.41
CA ALA A 893 38.48 -42.60 -3.31
C ALA A 893 38.17 -44.03 -2.81
N GLU A 894 37.03 -44.60 -3.20
CA GLU A 894 36.72 -46.05 -3.18
C GLU A 894 37.14 -46.72 -4.49
#